data_AF-A0A257MRV6-F1
#
_entry.id   AF-A0A257MRV6-F1
#
_cell.length_a   1.000
_cell.length_b   1.000
_cell.length_c   1.000
_cell.angle_alpha   90.00
_cell.angle_beta   90.00
_cell.angle_gamma   90.00
#
_symmetry.space_group_name_H-M   'P 1'
#
loop_
_entity.id
_entity.type
_entity.pdbx_description
1 polymer ?
#
loop_
_entity_poly.entity_id
_entity_poly.type
_entity_poly.pdbx_seq_one_letter_code
_entity_poly.pdbx_strand_id
1 'polypeptide(L)'
;MSFIIDPPLLLLCGLAIYLLGKRLNWSRHAKMVVGLAVVLVFVVFSVLLYADIIDCTFPFFSQLNGSTFMFHSDITHIYKPMVPKILVLFLFLLYPIWILAGYSIPLLREKKKRVSKEVFSYSDVKSKSRNKSNTMCYVKKDSHTYESGVSSSLQEEDEAAASANSSIYSVKRGRDTRKCVQDAVESLGGIGRFVKKNDKVLVKVNICGGVPEKMATFTSIDVADALADLIISAGGKPIFADADMIWVKFWPAARDSGYVDWAKKKGVDLVNLSETEIVHFDFGPKSALGIEKVSRELIEADVIISVPTMKTHLLTGVTLAMKNMYGTFPDIDKAKFHKKGIEETILEVNTAFTPNLVIIDGSVGGEAIGPLSATPVNFQTIIASSNVVTADSIACQLMGYSLPYPHPGKKDGNWDRPDPEVKDFYEWGVELILMFPGWDTLFNMGADFLLYDTARLPVLRYLVPTFLQLLHDFFSANLRGIKSTTGDVTRRVVNVCLIGLVALGCAIGYYQSGYFWKSSLLFELGYILAIAVAALASARMKTIHIVMLLVISSLVSYVVEHTNMNAGLLQEAGSTDVSLFTISGWIVMMVVILQLSDFLAAWLKRLQIFQEMKSWRLLPFLAVLAAFLLFASWEGYLGIWNAKVGSIYAIIACLGLFYSWKHPIEWNASLVVVSVAVGGYMELLGSLAGFWTYHFHQILPVFFALSWAVNSMAVHGLAYILHIDLGDREARHLLPEIQEKAGRKAVPSQKRSDPHSGG
;
A
#
# COMPACT_ATOMS: atom_id res chain seq x y z
N MET A 1 -38.53 24.16 0.76
CA MET A 1 -37.86 24.19 2.06
C MET A 1 -38.80 23.63 3.11
N SER A 2 -38.95 22.30 3.13
CA SER A 2 -39.61 21.50 4.17
C SER A 2 -39.07 20.08 4.13
N PHE A 3 -39.18 19.34 5.24
CA PHE A 3 -38.62 17.99 5.32
C PHE A 3 -39.27 16.98 4.36
N ILE A 4 -40.44 17.30 3.82
CA ILE A 4 -41.16 16.48 2.83
C ILE A 4 -40.81 16.89 1.39
N ILE A 5 -40.75 18.20 1.11
CA ILE A 5 -40.55 18.70 -0.27
C ILE A 5 -39.07 18.74 -0.66
N ASP A 6 -38.16 18.96 0.29
CA ASP A 6 -36.75 19.17 -0.02
C ASP A 6 -36.06 17.91 -0.56
N PRO A 7 -36.29 16.70 -0.03
CA PRO A 7 -35.70 15.48 -0.59
C PRO A 7 -35.96 15.27 -2.10
N PRO A 8 -37.21 15.29 -2.61
CA PRO A 8 -37.45 15.12 -4.05
C PRO A 8 -36.92 16.31 -4.86
N LEU A 9 -36.96 17.53 -4.34
CA LEU A 9 -36.46 18.72 -5.05
C LEU A 9 -34.92 18.69 -5.18
N LEU A 10 -34.20 18.34 -4.11
CA LEU A 10 -32.76 18.13 -4.13
C LEU A 10 -32.36 17.00 -5.07
N LEU A 11 -33.14 15.92 -5.13
CA LEU A 11 -32.93 14.84 -6.09
C LEU A 11 -33.09 15.33 -7.54
N LEU A 12 -34.10 16.15 -7.83
CA LEU A 12 -34.27 16.79 -9.14
C LEU A 12 -33.13 17.77 -9.46
N CYS A 13 -32.67 18.55 -8.49
CA CYS A 13 -31.50 19.43 -8.64
C CYS A 13 -30.24 18.63 -8.99
N GLY A 14 -30.01 17.49 -8.31
CA GLY A 14 -28.89 16.58 -8.61
C GLY A 14 -28.95 16.06 -10.05
N LEU A 15 -30.14 15.65 -10.50
CA LEU A 15 -30.37 15.23 -11.88
C LEU A 15 -30.12 16.37 -12.89
N ALA A 16 -30.58 17.58 -12.58
CA ALA A 16 -30.36 18.76 -13.41
C ALA A 16 -28.86 19.10 -13.52
N ILE A 17 -28.11 19.05 -12.42
CA ILE A 17 -26.65 19.26 -12.40
C ILE A 17 -25.95 18.22 -13.28
N TYR A 18 -26.39 16.97 -13.24
CA TYR A 18 -25.85 15.92 -14.12
C TYR A 18 -26.10 16.24 -15.60
N LEU A 19 -27.36 16.53 -15.98
CA LEU A 19 -27.76 16.77 -17.36
C LEU A 19 -27.14 18.05 -17.94
N LEU A 20 -27.22 19.17 -17.20
CA LEU A 20 -26.64 20.46 -17.59
C LEU A 20 -25.12 20.37 -17.62
N GLY A 21 -24.52 19.75 -16.60
CA GLY A 21 -23.07 19.58 -16.53
C GLY A 21 -22.51 18.69 -17.65
N LYS A 22 -23.32 17.77 -18.20
CA LYS A 22 -22.97 17.02 -19.42
C LYS A 22 -23.14 17.88 -20.67
N ARG A 23 -24.27 18.57 -20.82
CA ARG A 23 -24.58 19.41 -21.99
C ARG A 23 -23.60 20.57 -22.17
N LEU A 24 -23.11 21.14 -21.06
CA LEU A 24 -22.23 22.31 -21.04
C LEU A 24 -20.75 21.95 -20.76
N ASN A 25 -20.38 20.67 -20.76
CA ASN A 25 -19.01 20.19 -20.49
C ASN A 25 -18.40 20.76 -19.19
N TRP A 26 -19.18 20.83 -18.12
CA TRP A 26 -18.69 21.32 -16.83
C TRP A 26 -17.62 20.39 -16.25
N SER A 27 -16.57 20.99 -15.69
CA SER A 27 -15.56 20.27 -14.92
C SER A 27 -16.20 19.63 -13.67
N ARG A 28 -15.57 18.57 -13.15
CA ARG A 28 -16.05 17.91 -11.92
C ARG A 28 -16.13 18.89 -10.75
N HIS A 29 -15.15 19.79 -10.63
CA HIS A 29 -15.11 20.83 -9.61
C HIS A 29 -16.30 21.78 -9.74
N ALA A 30 -16.63 22.25 -10.94
CA ALA A 30 -17.80 23.10 -11.16
C ALA A 30 -19.10 22.41 -10.73
N LYS A 31 -19.29 21.14 -11.08
CA LYS A 31 -20.46 20.34 -10.65
C LYS A 31 -20.55 20.23 -9.13
N MET A 32 -19.43 20.00 -8.45
CA MET A 32 -19.36 19.91 -6.98
C MET A 32 -19.65 21.25 -6.31
N VAL A 33 -19.07 22.35 -6.81
CA VAL A 33 -19.29 23.70 -6.28
C VAL A 33 -20.76 24.11 -6.43
N VAL A 34 -21.36 23.87 -7.60
CA VAL A 34 -22.78 24.16 -7.83
C VAL A 34 -23.67 23.30 -6.93
N GLY A 35 -23.37 21.99 -6.79
CA GLY A 35 -24.10 21.11 -5.89
C GLY A 35 -24.03 21.57 -4.43
N LEU A 36 -22.85 21.96 -3.95
CA LEU A 36 -22.66 22.47 -2.59
C LEU A 36 -23.40 23.81 -2.38
N ALA A 37 -23.37 24.70 -3.37
CA ALA A 37 -24.09 25.97 -3.32
C ALA A 37 -25.61 25.74 -3.22
N VAL A 38 -26.16 24.81 -4.01
CA VAL A 38 -27.58 24.43 -3.92
C VAL A 38 -27.91 23.89 -2.53
N VAL A 39 -27.13 22.94 -2.01
CA VAL A 39 -27.35 22.40 -0.65
C VAL A 39 -27.31 23.50 0.40
N LEU A 40 -26.34 24.42 0.32
CA LEU A 40 -26.21 25.53 1.26
C LEU A 40 -27.45 26.43 1.25
N VAL A 41 -27.98 26.76 0.07
CA VAL A 41 -29.24 27.51 -0.05
C VAL A 41 -30.38 26.74 0.63
N PHE A 42 -30.49 25.43 0.40
CA PHE A 42 -31.51 24.61 1.05
C PHE A 42 -31.38 24.60 2.57
N VAL A 43 -30.18 24.37 3.09
CA VAL A 43 -29.93 24.36 4.54
C VAL A 43 -30.23 25.71 5.17
N VAL A 44 -29.74 26.81 4.58
CA VAL A 44 -29.93 28.17 5.13
C VAL A 44 -31.42 28.52 5.20
N PHE A 45 -32.16 28.36 4.11
CA PHE A 45 -33.59 28.69 4.10
C PHE A 45 -34.41 27.75 5.00
N SER A 46 -34.11 26.45 5.01
CA SER A 46 -34.83 25.50 5.86
C SER A 46 -34.52 25.72 7.36
N VAL A 47 -33.32 26.19 7.72
CA VAL A 47 -32.99 26.61 9.09
C VAL A 47 -33.75 27.88 9.48
N LEU A 48 -33.81 28.89 8.60
CA LEU A 48 -34.57 30.13 8.85
C LEU A 48 -36.07 29.85 9.04
N LEU A 49 -36.65 28.97 8.23
CA LEU A 49 -38.04 28.53 8.36
C LEU A 49 -38.25 27.72 9.65
N TYR A 50 -37.41 26.73 9.95
CA TYR A 50 -37.52 25.95 11.19
C TYR A 50 -37.38 26.82 12.45
N ALA A 51 -36.54 27.84 12.40
CA ALA A 51 -36.34 28.79 13.49
C ALA A 51 -37.51 29.79 13.64
N ASP A 52 -38.49 29.78 12.74
CA ASP A 52 -39.56 30.77 12.63
C ASP A 52 -39.03 32.21 12.49
N ILE A 53 -37.85 32.37 11.86
CA ILE A 53 -37.25 33.69 11.58
C ILE A 53 -37.89 34.32 10.34
N ILE A 54 -38.30 33.47 9.39
CA ILE A 54 -39.04 33.88 8.19
C ILE A 54 -40.31 33.02 8.07
N ASP A 55 -41.38 33.64 7.58
CA ASP A 55 -42.63 32.94 7.27
C ASP A 55 -42.60 32.33 5.86
N CYS A 56 -43.43 31.31 5.65
CA CYS A 56 -43.56 30.68 4.34
C CYS A 56 -44.42 31.53 3.40
N THR A 57 -43.78 32.38 2.60
CA THR A 57 -44.45 33.23 1.59
C THR A 57 -44.53 32.56 0.21
N PHE A 58 -44.94 31.29 0.15
CA PHE A 58 -45.25 30.63 -1.12
C PHE A 58 -46.70 30.89 -1.54
N PRO A 59 -47.00 31.06 -2.85
CA PRO A 59 -48.32 31.45 -3.35
C PRO A 59 -49.49 30.55 -2.90
N PHE A 60 -49.19 29.31 -2.50
CA PHE A 60 -50.16 28.29 -2.10
C PHE A 60 -50.20 28.00 -0.58
N PHE A 61 -49.27 28.56 0.21
CA PHE A 61 -49.10 28.27 1.65
C PHE A 61 -49.03 29.53 2.52
N SER A 62 -49.57 30.64 2.02
CA SER A 62 -49.29 32.02 2.45
C SER A 62 -49.76 32.42 3.87
N GLN A 63 -50.00 31.47 4.77
CA GLN A 63 -50.47 31.70 6.14
C GLN A 63 -49.84 30.75 7.18
N LEU A 64 -48.84 29.95 6.82
CA LEU A 64 -48.18 29.03 7.75
C LEU A 64 -46.90 29.65 8.35
N ASN A 65 -46.77 29.59 9.68
CA ASN A 65 -45.51 29.84 10.36
C ASN A 65 -44.42 28.90 9.82
N GLY A 66 -43.16 29.36 9.78
CA GLY A 66 -42.06 28.64 9.13
C GLY A 66 -41.89 27.18 9.59
N SER A 67 -41.97 26.92 10.90
CA SER A 67 -41.83 25.57 11.46
C SER A 67 -43.04 24.68 11.16
N THR A 68 -44.25 25.24 11.12
CA THR A 68 -45.46 24.54 10.71
C THR A 68 -45.35 24.05 9.27
N PHE A 69 -44.80 24.89 8.38
CA PHE A 69 -44.53 24.51 6.98
C PHE A 69 -43.40 23.47 6.87
N MET A 70 -42.33 23.59 7.68
CA MET A 70 -41.21 22.65 7.65
C MET A 70 -41.64 21.21 7.96
N PHE A 71 -42.57 21.03 8.90
CA PHE A 71 -43.11 19.72 9.29
C PHE A 71 -44.39 19.33 8.55
N HIS A 72 -44.98 20.24 7.76
CA HIS A 72 -46.35 20.09 7.22
C HIS A 72 -47.31 19.69 8.34
N SER A 73 -47.31 20.43 9.46
CA SER A 73 -48.05 20.05 10.67
C SER A 73 -49.57 19.96 10.44
N ASP A 74 -50.08 20.64 9.42
CA ASP A 74 -51.44 20.56 8.92
C ASP A 74 -51.79 19.15 8.38
N ILE A 75 -50.82 18.43 7.86
CA ILE A 75 -50.97 17.08 7.28
C ILE A 75 -50.42 16.00 8.23
N THR A 76 -49.24 16.24 8.80
CA THR A 76 -48.52 15.25 9.63
C THR A 76 -48.94 15.26 11.08
N HIS A 77 -49.59 16.34 11.54
CA HIS A 77 -49.88 16.62 12.94
C HIS A 77 -48.62 16.63 13.84
N ILE A 78 -47.42 16.79 13.26
CA ILE A 78 -46.14 16.90 13.98
C ILE A 78 -45.81 18.38 14.14
N TYR A 79 -45.62 18.83 15.38
CA TYR A 79 -45.28 20.21 15.70
C TYR A 79 -43.84 20.31 16.24
N LYS A 80 -43.23 21.49 16.08
CA LYS A 80 -41.84 21.78 16.52
C LYS A 80 -41.48 21.28 17.92
N PRO A 81 -42.33 21.42 18.98
CA PRO A 81 -42.00 20.94 20.32
C PRO A 81 -41.94 19.40 20.44
N MET A 82 -42.57 18.68 19.52
CA MET A 82 -42.65 17.21 19.53
C MET A 82 -41.40 16.55 18.95
N VAL A 83 -40.51 17.32 18.33
CA VAL A 83 -39.35 16.80 17.60
C VAL A 83 -38.05 17.21 18.33
N PRO A 84 -37.25 16.25 18.81
CA PRO A 84 -35.94 16.54 19.40
C PRO A 84 -35.05 17.30 18.41
N LYS A 85 -34.36 18.36 18.88
CA LYS A 85 -33.47 19.18 18.05
C LYS A 85 -32.39 18.37 17.32
N ILE A 86 -31.91 17.29 17.95
CA ILE A 86 -30.93 16.37 17.35
C ILE A 86 -31.45 15.70 16.07
N LEU A 87 -32.74 15.37 16.02
CA LEU A 87 -33.37 14.76 14.84
C LEU A 87 -33.51 15.79 13.70
N VAL A 88 -33.81 17.05 14.04
CA VAL A 88 -33.87 18.15 13.06
C VAL A 88 -32.50 18.40 12.43
N LEU A 89 -31.44 18.43 13.25
CA LEU A 89 -30.06 18.52 12.76
C LEU A 89 -29.72 17.34 11.83
N PHE A 90 -30.11 16.12 12.21
CA PHE A 90 -29.92 14.94 11.37
C PHE A 90 -30.64 15.08 10.01
N LEU A 91 -31.88 15.57 9.98
CA LEU A 91 -32.63 15.76 8.74
C LEU A 91 -31.96 16.77 7.80
N PHE A 92 -31.35 17.84 8.32
CA PHE A 92 -30.56 18.77 7.49
C PHE A 92 -29.29 18.11 6.94
N LEU A 93 -28.63 17.26 7.72
CA LEU A 93 -27.45 16.50 7.28
C LEU A 93 -27.77 15.51 6.15
N LEU A 94 -29.04 15.15 5.93
CA LEU A 94 -29.45 14.32 4.80
C LEU A 94 -29.55 15.08 3.46
N TYR A 95 -29.59 16.41 3.44
CA TYR A 95 -29.75 17.18 2.20
C TYR A 95 -28.64 16.92 1.16
N PRO A 96 -27.34 16.87 1.53
CA PRO A 96 -26.28 16.44 0.61
C PRO A 96 -26.53 15.06 -0.01
N ILE A 97 -27.13 14.13 0.73
CA ILE A 97 -27.36 12.76 0.26
C ILE A 97 -28.38 12.75 -0.87
N TRP A 98 -29.47 13.52 -0.76
CA TRP A 98 -30.50 13.58 -1.78
C TRP A 98 -30.02 14.17 -3.11
N ILE A 99 -29.24 15.24 -3.07
CA ILE A 99 -28.66 15.82 -4.29
C ILE A 99 -27.62 14.88 -4.92
N LEU A 100 -26.82 14.20 -4.10
CA LEU A 100 -25.86 13.20 -4.56
C LEU A 100 -26.57 11.99 -5.18
N ALA A 101 -27.68 11.54 -4.60
CA ALA A 101 -28.51 10.48 -5.17
C ALA A 101 -29.06 10.88 -6.55
N GLY A 102 -29.62 12.09 -6.66
CA GLY A 102 -30.10 12.65 -7.93
C GLY A 102 -29.04 12.71 -9.02
N TYR A 103 -27.80 13.06 -8.67
CA TYR A 103 -26.66 13.06 -9.58
C TYR A 103 -26.16 11.65 -9.92
N SER A 104 -26.13 10.75 -8.95
CA SER A 104 -25.51 9.42 -9.07
C SER A 104 -26.38 8.41 -9.81
N ILE A 105 -27.71 8.47 -9.68
CA ILE A 105 -28.65 7.58 -10.37
C ILE A 105 -28.46 7.60 -11.90
N PRO A 106 -28.47 8.75 -12.60
CA PRO A 106 -28.28 8.78 -14.04
C PRO A 106 -26.85 8.40 -14.45
N LEU A 107 -25.84 8.76 -13.64
CA LEU A 107 -24.45 8.35 -13.85
C LEU A 107 -24.29 6.81 -13.80
N LEU A 108 -24.92 6.15 -12.82
CA LEU A 108 -24.91 4.69 -12.67
C LEU A 108 -25.66 4.00 -13.83
N ARG A 109 -26.78 4.58 -14.28
CA ARG A 109 -27.50 4.09 -15.46
C ARG A 109 -26.65 4.17 -16.73
N GLU A 110 -25.91 5.26 -16.92
CA GLU A 110 -25.00 5.39 -18.06
C GLU A 110 -23.87 4.36 -18.01
N LYS A 111 -23.25 4.16 -16.85
CA LYS A 111 -22.24 3.09 -16.67
C LYS A 111 -22.80 1.71 -16.98
N LYS A 112 -24.03 1.40 -16.56
CA LYS A 112 -24.70 0.13 -16.88
C LYS A 112 -24.98 -0.02 -18.38
N LYS A 113 -25.35 1.06 -19.09
CA LYS A 113 -25.58 1.03 -20.55
C LYS A 113 -24.31 0.73 -21.36
N ARG A 114 -23.13 1.02 -20.82
CA ARG A 114 -21.85 0.69 -21.49
C ARG A 114 -21.55 -0.80 -21.50
N VAL A 115 -22.16 -1.59 -20.60
CA VAL A 115 -21.93 -3.03 -20.51
C VAL A 115 -22.91 -3.74 -21.42
N SER A 116 -22.42 -4.19 -22.57
CA SER A 116 -23.14 -5.09 -23.48
C SER A 116 -23.30 -6.48 -22.86
N LYS A 117 -24.36 -7.19 -23.27
CA LYS A 117 -24.58 -8.60 -22.90
C LYS A 117 -23.86 -9.58 -23.83
N GLU A 118 -23.23 -9.07 -24.89
CA GLU A 118 -22.48 -9.89 -25.84
C GLU A 118 -21.28 -10.56 -25.16
N VAL A 119 -21.08 -11.83 -25.47
CA VAL A 119 -19.97 -12.65 -25.00
C VAL A 119 -19.09 -12.97 -26.20
N PHE A 120 -17.82 -12.60 -26.11
CA PHE A 120 -16.80 -12.87 -27.10
C PHE A 120 -15.84 -13.94 -26.59
N SER A 121 -15.08 -14.54 -27.50
CA SER A 121 -14.09 -15.57 -27.22
C SER A 121 -12.79 -15.33 -28.00
N TYR A 122 -11.81 -16.22 -27.84
CA TYR A 122 -10.53 -16.13 -28.54
C TYR A 122 -10.62 -16.05 -30.07
N SER A 123 -11.69 -16.58 -30.70
CA SER A 123 -11.86 -16.52 -32.16
C SER A 123 -12.20 -15.13 -32.66
N ASP A 124 -12.76 -14.28 -31.80
CA ASP A 124 -13.28 -12.97 -32.17
C ASP A 124 -12.21 -11.87 -32.09
N VAL A 125 -11.10 -12.16 -31.41
CA VAL A 125 -9.98 -11.22 -31.25
C VAL A 125 -9.20 -11.09 -32.56
N LYS A 126 -9.39 -9.95 -33.25
CA LYS A 126 -8.83 -9.71 -34.60
C LYS A 126 -7.30 -9.78 -34.62
N SER A 127 -6.64 -9.15 -33.66
CA SER A 127 -5.18 -9.14 -33.52
C SER A 127 -4.56 -10.55 -33.40
N LYS A 128 -5.32 -11.53 -32.89
CA LYS A 128 -4.87 -12.92 -32.71
C LYS A 128 -5.00 -13.76 -33.99
N SER A 129 -6.06 -13.56 -34.77
CA SER A 129 -6.23 -14.20 -36.09
C SER A 129 -5.02 -13.94 -36.99
N ARG A 130 -4.46 -12.72 -36.89
CA ARG A 130 -3.28 -12.28 -37.64
C ARG A 130 -1.98 -12.94 -37.19
N ASN A 131 -1.80 -13.18 -35.88
CA ASN A 131 -0.62 -13.90 -35.37
C ASN A 131 -0.54 -15.33 -35.93
N LYS A 132 -1.67 -16.03 -36.15
CA LYS A 132 -1.67 -17.37 -36.78
C LYS A 132 -1.12 -17.36 -38.22
N SER A 133 -1.45 -16.31 -39.00
CA SER A 133 -0.95 -16.14 -40.37
C SER A 133 0.57 -15.92 -40.42
N ASN A 134 1.10 -15.09 -39.51
CA ASN A 134 2.54 -14.85 -39.41
C ASN A 134 3.31 -16.08 -38.90
N THR A 135 2.78 -16.85 -37.95
CA THR A 135 3.44 -18.07 -37.45
C THR A 135 3.43 -19.21 -38.48
N MET A 136 2.39 -19.35 -39.32
CA MET A 136 2.36 -20.36 -40.39
C MET A 136 3.44 -20.15 -41.46
N CYS A 137 3.85 -18.90 -41.74
CA CYS A 137 4.98 -18.62 -42.63
C CYS A 137 6.33 -19.08 -42.06
N TYR A 138 6.49 -19.08 -40.73
CA TYR A 138 7.71 -19.59 -40.09
C TYR A 138 7.77 -21.11 -40.08
N VAL A 139 6.66 -21.80 -39.80
CA VAL A 139 6.63 -23.28 -39.72
C VAL A 139 6.82 -23.95 -41.08
N LYS A 140 6.42 -23.30 -42.18
CA LYS A 140 6.61 -23.87 -43.54
C LYS A 140 8.07 -23.90 -44.02
N LYS A 141 9.00 -23.23 -43.34
CA LYS A 141 10.43 -23.20 -43.75
C LYS A 141 11.31 -24.28 -43.09
N ASP A 142 10.81 -24.97 -42.06
CA ASP A 142 11.59 -25.95 -41.29
C ASP A 142 11.16 -27.42 -41.51
N SER A 143 10.43 -27.72 -42.58
CA SER A 143 10.10 -29.10 -42.95
C SER A 143 10.76 -29.50 -44.27
N HIS A 144 12.06 -29.77 -44.24
CA HIS A 144 12.71 -30.58 -45.28
C HIS A 144 13.51 -31.70 -44.62
N THR A 145 12.93 -32.90 -44.69
CA THR A 145 13.60 -34.19 -44.63
C THR A 145 14.65 -34.27 -45.74
N TYR A 146 15.82 -34.82 -45.38
CA TYR A 146 16.90 -35.21 -46.27
C TYR A 146 16.40 -36.13 -47.39
N GLU A 147 16.59 -35.72 -48.64
CA GLU A 147 17.08 -36.60 -49.72
C GLU A 147 17.54 -35.78 -50.94
N SER A 148 18.47 -36.38 -51.67
CA SER A 148 19.47 -35.79 -52.57
C SER A 148 18.99 -35.41 -53.98
N GLY A 149 19.57 -34.33 -54.53
CA GLY A 149 20.08 -34.32 -55.91
C GLY A 149 19.51 -33.30 -56.91
N VAL A 150 20.44 -32.55 -57.53
CA VAL A 150 20.44 -31.99 -58.91
C VAL A 150 19.95 -30.54 -59.14
N SER A 151 20.95 -29.64 -59.27
CA SER A 151 21.21 -28.60 -60.30
C SER A 151 20.13 -27.69 -60.91
N SER A 152 20.53 -26.39 -61.01
CA SER A 152 20.03 -25.25 -61.81
C SER A 152 18.80 -24.54 -61.23
N SER A 153 18.74 -23.21 -61.08
CA SER A 153 19.26 -22.12 -61.91
C SER A 153 19.48 -20.83 -61.09
N LEU A 154 20.62 -20.18 -61.36
CA LEU A 154 20.99 -18.85 -60.85
C LEU A 154 20.13 -17.77 -61.51
N GLN A 155 19.16 -17.19 -60.79
CA GLN A 155 18.67 -15.80 -61.00
C GLN A 155 17.57 -15.32 -60.03
N GLU A 156 17.11 -16.12 -59.06
CA GLU A 156 16.10 -15.70 -58.06
C GLU A 156 16.64 -15.46 -56.64
N GLU A 157 17.96 -15.56 -56.42
CA GLU A 157 18.53 -15.51 -55.06
C GLU A 157 18.73 -14.09 -54.48
N ASP A 158 18.72 -13.03 -55.29
CA ASP A 158 19.05 -11.68 -54.81
C ASP A 158 17.88 -10.92 -54.15
N GLU A 159 16.61 -11.28 -54.42
CA GLU A 159 15.46 -10.68 -53.71
C GLU A 159 15.00 -11.51 -52.50
N ALA A 160 15.30 -12.82 -52.47
CA ALA A 160 14.93 -13.70 -51.37
C ALA A 160 15.86 -13.59 -50.15
N ALA A 161 17.13 -13.19 -50.35
CA ALA A 161 18.14 -13.09 -49.30
C ALA A 161 17.91 -11.92 -48.31
N ALA A 162 17.16 -10.88 -48.69
CA ALA A 162 16.88 -9.73 -47.81
C ALA A 162 15.83 -10.04 -46.71
N SER A 163 15.06 -11.12 -46.85
CA SER A 163 13.95 -11.45 -45.93
C SER A 163 14.31 -12.43 -44.80
N ALA A 164 15.56 -12.92 -44.74
CA ALA A 164 15.89 -14.12 -43.95
C ALA A 164 16.51 -13.88 -42.56
N ASN A 165 16.65 -12.64 -42.08
CA ASN A 165 17.39 -12.37 -40.83
C ASN A 165 16.73 -11.34 -39.89
N SER A 166 15.39 -11.27 -39.82
CA SER A 166 14.74 -10.40 -38.82
C SER A 166 14.85 -11.03 -37.43
N SER A 167 15.60 -10.40 -36.52
CA SER A 167 15.66 -10.81 -35.12
C SER A 167 14.26 -10.77 -34.48
N ILE A 168 14.00 -11.68 -33.53
CA ILE A 168 12.73 -11.77 -32.78
C ILE A 168 12.65 -10.68 -31.70
N TYR A 169 13.80 -10.10 -31.33
CA TYR A 169 13.93 -9.03 -30.35
C TYR A 169 15.06 -8.06 -30.73
N SER A 170 15.05 -6.89 -30.12
CA SER A 170 16.07 -5.86 -30.28
C SER A 170 16.25 -5.11 -28.97
N VAL A 171 17.51 -4.83 -28.62
CA VAL A 171 17.86 -3.99 -27.45
C VAL A 171 18.70 -2.84 -27.97
N LYS A 172 18.22 -1.61 -27.79
CA LYS A 172 18.94 -0.39 -28.18
C LYS A 172 19.24 0.44 -26.94
N ARG A 173 20.47 0.93 -26.85
CA ARG A 173 20.92 1.78 -25.76
C ARG A 173 21.36 3.14 -26.27
N GLY A 174 20.90 4.21 -25.64
CA GLY A 174 21.25 5.57 -26.02
C GLY A 174 20.41 6.63 -25.31
N ARG A 175 20.93 7.88 -25.33
CA ARG A 175 20.24 9.05 -24.75
C ARG A 175 19.10 9.56 -25.62
N ASP A 176 19.15 9.32 -26.92
CA ASP A 176 18.07 9.67 -27.84
C ASP A 176 17.03 8.55 -27.86
N THR A 177 16.03 8.69 -26.98
CA THR A 177 14.94 7.73 -26.82
C THR A 177 14.18 7.48 -28.13
N ARG A 178 13.90 8.54 -28.90
CA ARG A 178 13.15 8.43 -30.16
C ARG A 178 13.92 7.60 -31.19
N LYS A 179 15.20 7.89 -31.36
CA LYS A 179 16.07 7.13 -32.26
C LYS A 179 16.20 5.67 -31.80
N CYS A 180 16.32 5.42 -30.50
CA CYS A 180 16.38 4.05 -29.98
C CYS A 180 15.10 3.26 -30.30
N VAL A 181 13.93 3.88 -30.22
CA VAL A 181 12.66 3.24 -30.62
C VAL A 181 12.65 2.91 -32.11
N GLN A 182 13.03 3.87 -32.97
CA GLN A 182 13.11 3.68 -34.42
C GLN A 182 14.07 2.55 -34.78
N ASP A 183 15.30 2.60 -34.29
CA ASP A 183 16.33 1.59 -34.53
C ASP A 183 15.91 0.21 -34.00
N ALA A 184 15.22 0.17 -32.86
CA ALA A 184 14.75 -1.08 -32.25
C ALA A 184 13.69 -1.74 -33.14
N VAL A 185 12.69 -0.98 -33.61
CA VAL A 185 11.64 -1.47 -34.50
C VAL A 185 12.19 -1.81 -35.89
N GLU A 186 13.12 -1.02 -36.42
CA GLU A 186 13.77 -1.31 -37.70
C GLU A 186 14.55 -2.63 -37.66
N SER A 187 15.23 -2.93 -36.55
CA SER A 187 15.93 -4.21 -36.36
C SER A 187 14.98 -5.43 -36.34
N LEU A 188 13.68 -5.21 -36.13
CA LEU A 188 12.65 -6.26 -36.23
C LEU A 188 12.05 -6.38 -37.65
N GLY A 189 12.57 -5.64 -38.63
CA GLY A 189 12.03 -5.57 -40.00
C GLY A 189 11.04 -4.42 -40.22
N GLY A 190 11.12 -3.37 -39.38
CA GLY A 190 10.33 -2.15 -39.51
C GLY A 190 8.87 -2.27 -39.04
N ILE A 191 8.23 -1.11 -38.84
CA ILE A 191 6.84 -1.06 -38.35
C ILE A 191 5.84 -1.68 -39.34
N GLY A 192 6.14 -1.62 -40.64
CA GLY A 192 5.33 -2.20 -41.71
C GLY A 192 5.19 -3.72 -41.63
N ARG A 193 6.04 -4.41 -40.86
CA ARG A 193 5.88 -5.84 -40.53
C ARG A 193 4.64 -6.08 -39.67
N PHE A 194 4.32 -5.16 -38.77
CA PHE A 194 3.26 -5.31 -37.77
C PHE A 194 2.00 -4.56 -38.15
N VAL A 195 2.14 -3.34 -38.68
CA VAL A 195 1.04 -2.43 -39.01
C VAL A 195 0.90 -2.30 -40.52
N LYS A 196 -0.34 -2.37 -41.01
CA LYS A 196 -0.74 -2.14 -42.40
C LYS A 196 -1.70 -0.95 -42.48
N LYS A 197 -1.90 -0.48 -43.71
CA LYS A 197 -2.81 0.62 -44.01
C LYS A 197 -4.22 0.33 -43.47
N ASN A 198 -4.80 1.32 -42.79
CA ASN A 198 -6.11 1.30 -42.14
C ASN A 198 -6.25 0.40 -40.90
N ASP A 199 -5.18 -0.27 -40.44
CA ASP A 199 -5.25 -1.04 -39.20
C ASP A 199 -5.60 -0.14 -38.01
N LYS A 200 -6.54 -0.59 -37.17
CA LYS A 200 -6.80 -0.03 -35.85
C LYS A 200 -5.74 -0.56 -34.88
N VAL A 201 -4.80 0.30 -34.48
CA VAL A 201 -3.64 -0.08 -33.66
C VAL A 201 -3.85 0.38 -32.22
N LEU A 202 -4.17 -0.55 -31.33
CA LEU A 202 -4.29 -0.27 -29.91
C LEU A 202 -2.91 -0.31 -29.25
N VAL A 203 -2.46 0.84 -28.77
CA VAL A 203 -1.20 1.00 -28.06
C VAL A 203 -1.48 1.07 -26.57
N LYS A 204 -1.21 -0.03 -25.85
CA LYS A 204 -1.34 -0.09 -24.41
C LYS A 204 -0.11 0.54 -23.74
N VAL A 205 -0.18 1.84 -23.46
CA VAL A 205 0.83 2.57 -22.67
C VAL A 205 0.64 2.33 -21.17
N ASN A 206 1.70 2.51 -20.37
CA ASN A 206 1.59 2.50 -18.91
C ASN A 206 1.47 3.93 -18.39
N ILE A 207 0.23 4.39 -18.13
CA ILE A 207 -0.06 5.68 -17.51
C ILE A 207 -0.56 5.45 -16.07
N CYS A 208 -1.58 4.60 -15.93
CA CYS A 208 -2.17 4.25 -14.64
C CYS A 208 -1.22 3.34 -13.85
N GLY A 209 -1.08 3.62 -12.56
CA GLY A 209 -0.04 3.01 -11.72
C GLY A 209 1.32 3.71 -11.81
N GLY A 210 1.39 4.86 -12.49
CA GLY A 210 2.48 5.83 -12.42
C GLY A 210 2.16 7.02 -11.52
N VAL A 211 3.21 7.69 -11.04
CA VAL A 211 3.17 8.96 -10.31
C VAL A 211 3.73 10.03 -11.25
N PRO A 212 2.91 10.97 -11.76
CA PRO A 212 3.34 11.97 -12.75
C PRO A 212 4.60 12.75 -12.36
N GLU A 213 4.74 13.04 -11.05
CA GLU A 213 5.89 13.76 -10.48
C GLU A 213 7.09 12.85 -10.14
N LYS A 214 7.10 11.60 -10.63
CA LYS A 214 8.24 10.68 -10.59
C LYS A 214 8.43 10.02 -11.95
N MET A 215 9.55 10.35 -12.62
CA MET A 215 9.98 9.64 -13.81
C MET A 215 10.11 8.14 -13.54
N ALA A 216 10.09 7.32 -14.59
CA ALA A 216 10.14 5.85 -14.55
C ALA A 216 8.90 5.12 -13.98
N THR A 217 7.87 5.86 -13.56
CA THR A 217 6.64 5.24 -13.07
C THR A 217 5.56 5.12 -14.16
N PHE A 218 5.71 5.84 -15.28
CA PHE A 218 4.84 5.80 -16.46
C PHE A 218 5.69 5.89 -17.74
N THR A 219 5.12 5.50 -18.88
CA THR A 219 5.82 5.46 -20.18
C THR A 219 6.16 6.89 -20.62
N SER A 220 7.38 7.12 -21.10
CA SER A 220 7.77 8.44 -21.58
C SER A 220 6.98 8.85 -22.83
N ILE A 221 6.66 10.15 -22.92
CA ILE A 221 6.02 10.73 -24.11
C ILE A 221 6.93 10.56 -25.34
N ASP A 222 8.25 10.57 -25.19
CA ASP A 222 9.17 10.39 -26.32
C ASP A 222 9.01 9.02 -27.00
N VAL A 223 8.81 7.95 -26.22
CA VAL A 223 8.50 6.61 -26.76
C VAL A 223 7.14 6.61 -27.45
N ALA A 224 6.12 7.18 -26.80
CA ALA A 224 4.77 7.25 -27.37
C ALA A 224 4.74 8.05 -28.68
N ASP A 225 5.46 9.18 -28.74
CA ASP A 225 5.52 10.06 -29.91
C ASP A 225 6.26 9.40 -31.07
N ALA A 226 7.40 8.75 -30.81
CA ALA A 226 8.14 8.02 -31.83
C ALA A 226 7.32 6.86 -32.41
N LEU A 227 6.61 6.13 -31.55
CA LEU A 227 5.74 5.03 -31.98
C LEU A 227 4.52 5.54 -32.77
N ALA A 228 3.92 6.68 -32.36
CA ALA A 228 2.82 7.30 -33.10
C ALA A 228 3.25 7.63 -34.54
N ASP A 229 4.43 8.23 -34.72
CA ASP A 229 4.98 8.54 -36.06
C ASP A 229 5.16 7.28 -36.90
N LEU A 230 5.70 6.22 -36.31
CA LEU A 230 5.89 4.94 -37.00
C LEU A 230 4.54 4.35 -37.45
N ILE A 231 3.54 4.30 -36.57
CA ILE A 231 2.21 3.76 -36.90
C ILE A 231 1.54 4.58 -38.01
N ILE A 232 1.56 5.91 -37.91
CA ILE A 232 0.97 6.82 -38.89
C ILE A 232 1.68 6.67 -40.25
N SER A 233 3.01 6.54 -40.25
CA SER A 233 3.79 6.35 -41.49
C SER A 233 3.45 5.05 -42.22
N ALA A 234 3.04 4.00 -41.48
CA ALA A 234 2.53 2.74 -42.05
C ALA A 234 1.06 2.83 -42.52
N GLY A 235 0.40 3.97 -42.31
CA GLY A 235 -1.02 4.19 -42.61
C GLY A 235 -1.98 3.58 -41.58
N GLY A 236 -1.48 3.19 -40.41
CA GLY A 236 -2.31 2.71 -39.30
C GLY A 236 -2.95 3.86 -38.51
N LYS A 237 -3.96 3.54 -37.71
CA LYS A 237 -4.66 4.48 -36.82
C LYS A 237 -4.27 4.19 -35.36
N PRO A 238 -3.38 5.00 -34.75
CA PRO A 238 -2.94 4.76 -33.39
C PRO A 238 -3.99 5.18 -32.35
N ILE A 239 -4.30 4.29 -31.43
CA ILE A 239 -5.15 4.52 -30.27
C ILE A 239 -4.33 4.25 -29.01
N PHE A 240 -3.89 5.31 -28.33
CA PHE A 240 -3.16 5.20 -27.08
C PHE A 240 -4.14 5.01 -25.94
N ALA A 241 -4.02 3.89 -25.23
CA ALA A 241 -5.00 3.50 -24.25
C ALA A 241 -4.38 2.99 -22.95
N ASP A 242 -5.08 3.24 -21.85
CA ASP A 242 -4.91 2.58 -20.56
C ASP A 242 -6.29 2.55 -19.87
N ALA A 243 -6.41 1.89 -18.72
CA ALA A 243 -7.67 1.81 -17.98
C ALA A 243 -7.51 2.37 -16.57
N ASP A 244 -8.63 2.70 -15.94
CA ASP A 244 -8.62 3.11 -14.54
C ASP A 244 -8.02 2.02 -13.64
N MET A 245 -7.48 2.46 -12.51
CA MET A 245 -7.10 1.62 -11.38
C MET A 245 -7.66 2.25 -10.09
N ILE A 246 -7.83 1.44 -9.04
CA ILE A 246 -8.41 1.87 -7.78
C ILE A 246 -7.71 3.13 -7.21
N TRP A 247 -6.38 3.14 -7.18
CA TRP A 247 -5.57 4.25 -6.66
C TRP A 247 -5.32 5.39 -7.66
N VAL A 248 -5.39 5.11 -8.97
CA VAL A 248 -5.00 6.06 -10.02
C VAL A 248 -6.02 6.01 -11.15
N LYS A 249 -6.79 7.10 -11.28
CA LYS A 249 -7.73 7.29 -12.37
C LYS A 249 -7.05 7.85 -13.61
N PHE A 250 -7.48 7.39 -14.78
CA PHE A 250 -6.79 7.61 -16.05
C PHE A 250 -6.63 9.10 -16.39
N TRP A 251 -7.73 9.84 -16.43
CA TRP A 251 -7.70 11.23 -16.91
C TRP A 251 -6.84 12.19 -16.08
N PRO A 252 -6.88 12.15 -14.73
CA PRO A 252 -5.92 12.89 -13.91
C PRO A 252 -4.47 12.50 -14.23
N ALA A 253 -4.14 11.20 -14.21
CA ALA A 253 -2.78 10.73 -14.45
C ALA A 253 -2.26 11.11 -15.84
N ALA A 254 -3.09 10.94 -16.87
CA ALA A 254 -2.76 11.30 -18.25
C ALA A 254 -2.61 12.82 -18.44
N ARG A 255 -3.34 13.65 -17.69
CA ARG A 255 -3.19 15.11 -17.73
C ARG A 255 -1.89 15.53 -17.09
N ASP A 256 -1.64 15.06 -15.87
CA ASP A 256 -0.50 15.47 -15.07
C ASP A 256 0.82 14.94 -15.64
N SER A 257 0.79 13.79 -16.35
CA SER A 257 1.94 13.25 -17.09
C SER A 257 2.13 13.86 -18.49
N GLY A 258 1.24 14.76 -18.93
CA GLY A 258 1.33 15.47 -20.21
C GLY A 258 0.75 14.73 -21.43
N TYR A 259 0.22 13.51 -21.26
CA TYR A 259 -0.38 12.72 -22.35
C TYR A 259 -1.60 13.40 -22.99
N VAL A 260 -2.43 14.11 -22.21
CA VAL A 260 -3.63 14.79 -22.75
C VAL A 260 -3.24 15.88 -23.75
N ASP A 261 -2.28 16.72 -23.39
CA ASP A 261 -1.82 17.82 -24.25
C ASP A 261 -1.03 17.29 -25.45
N TRP A 262 -0.19 16.28 -25.23
CA TRP A 262 0.53 15.59 -26.28
C TRP A 262 -0.42 14.97 -27.32
N ALA A 263 -1.40 14.18 -26.89
CA ALA A 263 -2.33 13.50 -27.81
C ALA A 263 -3.12 14.50 -28.65
N LYS A 264 -3.59 15.60 -28.03
CA LYS A 264 -4.28 16.69 -28.72
C LYS A 264 -3.38 17.38 -29.75
N LYS A 265 -2.11 17.65 -29.41
CA LYS A 265 -1.14 18.27 -30.32
C LYS A 265 -0.76 17.36 -31.48
N LYS A 266 -0.60 16.05 -31.21
CA LYS A 266 -0.22 15.04 -32.19
C LYS A 266 -1.38 14.65 -33.10
N GLY A 267 -2.62 14.82 -32.65
CA GLY A 267 -3.82 14.42 -33.38
C GLY A 267 -4.07 12.91 -33.32
N VAL A 268 -3.76 12.27 -32.19
CA VAL A 268 -3.98 10.83 -31.96
C VAL A 268 -5.04 10.60 -30.89
N ASP A 269 -5.69 9.44 -30.93
CA ASP A 269 -6.70 9.09 -29.95
C ASP A 269 -6.07 8.67 -28.62
N LEU A 270 -6.51 9.29 -27.53
CA LEU A 270 -6.17 8.92 -26.15
C LEU A 270 -7.43 8.42 -25.45
N VAL A 271 -7.44 7.14 -25.06
CA VAL A 271 -8.66 6.42 -24.63
C VAL A 271 -8.52 5.85 -23.23
N ASN A 272 -9.50 6.13 -22.38
CA ASN A 272 -9.70 5.39 -21.13
C ASN A 272 -10.54 4.13 -21.42
N LEU A 273 -9.94 2.94 -21.36
CA LEU A 273 -10.63 1.67 -21.60
C LEU A 273 -11.80 1.45 -20.64
N SER A 274 -11.75 2.00 -19.43
CA SER A 274 -12.86 1.97 -18.46
C SER A 274 -14.09 2.79 -18.88
N GLU A 275 -13.94 3.67 -19.88
CA GLU A 275 -15.02 4.51 -20.40
C GLU A 275 -15.53 4.08 -21.78
N THR A 276 -14.92 3.05 -22.37
CA THR A 276 -15.34 2.45 -23.65
C THR A 276 -16.58 1.59 -23.50
N GLU A 277 -17.05 1.02 -24.62
CA GLU A 277 -18.02 -0.07 -24.57
C GLU A 277 -17.39 -1.32 -23.95
N ILE A 278 -18.05 -1.84 -22.93
CA ILE A 278 -17.60 -3.00 -22.16
C ILE A 278 -18.40 -4.21 -22.59
N VAL A 279 -17.72 -5.30 -22.90
CA VAL A 279 -18.33 -6.56 -23.31
C VAL A 279 -17.86 -7.68 -22.39
N HIS A 280 -18.51 -8.84 -22.46
CA HIS A 280 -18.06 -10.03 -21.76
C HIS A 280 -17.10 -10.84 -22.65
N PHE A 281 -16.04 -11.38 -22.05
CA PHE A 281 -15.09 -12.26 -22.72
C PHE A 281 -15.00 -13.57 -21.95
N ASP A 282 -15.16 -14.68 -22.66
CA ASP A 282 -15.00 -16.03 -22.12
C ASP A 282 -13.53 -16.47 -22.24
N PHE A 283 -12.85 -16.54 -21.09
CA PHE A 283 -11.47 -17.01 -20.99
C PHE A 283 -11.36 -18.55 -21.04
N GLY A 284 -12.50 -19.25 -21.06
CA GLY A 284 -12.63 -20.69 -21.20
C GLY A 284 -13.04 -21.40 -19.91
N PRO A 285 -13.50 -22.66 -20.00
CA PRO A 285 -14.09 -23.39 -18.87
C PRO A 285 -13.07 -23.77 -17.78
N LYS A 286 -11.77 -23.73 -18.08
CA LYS A 286 -10.69 -24.03 -17.13
C LYS A 286 -10.02 -22.78 -16.57
N SER A 287 -10.47 -21.60 -16.99
CA SER A 287 -9.88 -20.33 -16.57
C SER A 287 -10.35 -19.95 -15.17
N ALA A 288 -9.46 -19.35 -14.38
CA ALA A 288 -9.82 -18.77 -13.07
C ALA A 288 -10.68 -17.50 -13.22
N LEU A 289 -10.57 -16.80 -14.36
CA LEU A 289 -11.40 -15.65 -14.70
C LEU A 289 -12.82 -16.05 -15.12
N GLY A 290 -12.98 -17.16 -15.85
CA GLY A 290 -14.26 -17.56 -16.43
C GLY A 290 -14.74 -16.55 -17.47
N ILE A 291 -15.91 -15.95 -17.25
CA ILE A 291 -16.43 -14.84 -18.08
C ILE A 291 -16.18 -13.52 -17.35
N GLU A 292 -15.38 -12.64 -17.95
CA GLU A 292 -14.99 -11.37 -17.34
C GLU A 292 -15.20 -10.19 -18.29
N LYS A 293 -15.30 -8.97 -17.75
CA LYS A 293 -15.52 -7.76 -18.53
C LYS A 293 -14.23 -7.25 -19.17
N VAL A 294 -14.29 -6.93 -20.46
CA VAL A 294 -13.18 -6.34 -21.21
C VAL A 294 -13.67 -5.16 -22.05
N SER A 295 -12.75 -4.30 -22.50
CA SER A 295 -13.08 -3.27 -23.48
C SER A 295 -13.27 -3.88 -24.88
N ARG A 296 -14.33 -3.48 -25.59
CA ARG A 296 -14.54 -3.87 -27.01
C ARG A 296 -13.35 -3.46 -27.89
N GLU A 297 -12.64 -2.39 -27.53
CA GLU A 297 -11.43 -1.93 -28.22
C GLU A 297 -10.34 -3.01 -28.33
N LEU A 298 -10.22 -3.89 -27.33
CA LEU A 298 -9.23 -4.99 -27.36
C LEU A 298 -9.59 -6.09 -28.37
N ILE A 299 -10.89 -6.33 -28.58
CA ILE A 299 -11.39 -7.36 -29.50
C ILE A 299 -11.28 -6.87 -30.94
N GLU A 300 -11.62 -5.61 -31.16
CA GLU A 300 -11.68 -4.99 -32.49
C GLU A 300 -10.34 -4.46 -33.01
N ALA A 301 -9.32 -4.36 -32.16
CA ALA A 301 -7.99 -3.94 -32.58
C ALA A 301 -7.38 -4.95 -33.56
N ASP A 302 -6.93 -4.47 -34.71
CA ASP A 302 -6.25 -5.28 -35.72
C ASP A 302 -4.81 -5.60 -35.29
N VAL A 303 -4.21 -4.70 -34.49
CA VAL A 303 -2.87 -4.82 -33.92
C VAL A 303 -2.90 -4.28 -32.48
N ILE A 304 -2.30 -5.03 -31.54
CA ILE A 304 -2.08 -4.61 -30.16
C ILE A 304 -0.57 -4.42 -29.94
N ILE A 305 -0.17 -3.25 -29.43
CA ILE A 305 1.21 -2.94 -29.06
C ILE A 305 1.28 -2.62 -27.57
N SER A 306 2.08 -3.36 -26.79
CA SER A 306 2.27 -3.08 -25.35
C SER A 306 3.52 -2.25 -25.12
N VAL A 307 3.38 -1.13 -24.40
CA VAL A 307 4.47 -0.16 -24.17
C VAL A 307 4.63 0.13 -22.67
N PRO A 308 5.13 -0.82 -21.87
CA PRO A 308 5.34 -0.64 -20.43
C PRO A 308 6.60 0.20 -20.13
N THR A 309 6.65 0.82 -18.95
CA THR A 309 7.91 1.27 -18.36
C THR A 309 8.62 0.11 -17.66
N MET A 310 9.95 0.07 -17.76
CA MET A 310 10.80 -0.92 -17.09
C MET A 310 10.92 -0.64 -15.60
N LYS A 311 10.11 -1.29 -14.74
CA LYS A 311 10.16 -1.04 -13.28
C LYS A 311 9.93 -2.28 -12.41
N THR A 312 10.37 -2.24 -11.15
CA THR A 312 10.08 -3.26 -10.14
C THR A 312 8.63 -3.16 -9.63
N HIS A 313 8.14 -4.22 -8.99
CA HIS A 313 6.80 -4.26 -8.40
C HIS A 313 6.78 -5.14 -7.14
N LEU A 314 6.26 -4.62 -6.03
CA LEU A 314 6.21 -5.33 -4.75
C LEU A 314 5.56 -6.73 -4.83
N LEU A 315 4.41 -6.84 -5.49
CA LEU A 315 3.67 -8.12 -5.56
C LEU A 315 4.07 -9.08 -6.69
N THR A 316 4.65 -8.60 -7.79
CA THR A 316 4.88 -9.45 -9.00
C THR A 316 6.36 -9.49 -9.39
N GLY A 317 7.24 -8.93 -8.53
CA GLY A 317 8.64 -8.69 -8.82
C GLY A 317 8.86 -7.50 -9.76
N VAL A 318 8.17 -7.48 -10.90
CA VAL A 318 8.37 -6.49 -11.98
C VAL A 318 7.06 -6.00 -12.60
N THR A 319 7.07 -4.78 -13.14
CA THR A 319 6.06 -4.29 -14.08
C THR A 319 6.71 -4.19 -15.45
N LEU A 320 6.31 -5.08 -16.35
CA LEU A 320 6.77 -5.14 -17.74
C LEU A 320 5.56 -5.40 -18.66
N ALA A 321 5.76 -6.00 -19.82
CA ALA A 321 4.77 -6.03 -20.89
C ALA A 321 3.59 -6.96 -20.57
N MET A 322 3.83 -8.11 -19.95
CA MET A 322 2.74 -9.02 -19.56
C MET A 322 1.83 -8.36 -18.51
N LYS A 323 2.43 -7.77 -17.46
CA LYS A 323 1.67 -7.08 -16.41
C LYS A 323 0.99 -5.81 -16.92
N ASN A 324 1.54 -5.14 -17.94
CA ASN A 324 0.89 -3.99 -18.55
C ASN A 324 -0.44 -4.36 -19.23
N MET A 325 -0.56 -5.58 -19.76
CA MET A 325 -1.82 -6.09 -20.31
C MET A 325 -2.88 -6.36 -19.24
N TYR A 326 -2.49 -6.72 -18.00
CA TYR A 326 -3.44 -6.72 -16.87
C TYR A 326 -4.06 -5.33 -16.64
N GLY A 327 -3.34 -4.26 -16.99
CA GLY A 327 -3.85 -2.90 -16.96
C GLY A 327 -5.03 -2.63 -17.90
N THR A 328 -5.32 -3.49 -18.88
CA THR A 328 -6.41 -3.27 -19.85
C THR A 328 -7.80 -3.58 -19.32
N PHE A 329 -7.91 -4.31 -18.21
CA PHE A 329 -9.22 -4.58 -17.61
C PHE A 329 -9.92 -3.25 -17.28
N PRO A 330 -11.18 -3.07 -17.68
CA PRO A 330 -11.90 -1.81 -17.51
C PRO A 330 -12.37 -1.57 -16.07
N ASP A 331 -12.35 -2.60 -15.22
CA ASP A 331 -12.86 -2.54 -13.86
C ASP A 331 -11.99 -1.65 -12.96
N ILE A 332 -12.64 -0.86 -12.09
CA ILE A 332 -11.94 0.00 -11.12
C ILE A 332 -11.22 -0.84 -10.07
N ASP A 333 -11.95 -1.81 -9.53
CA ASP A 333 -11.44 -2.70 -8.50
C ASP A 333 -10.78 -3.91 -9.17
N LYS A 334 -9.50 -3.74 -9.49
CA LYS A 334 -8.66 -4.81 -9.99
C LYS A 334 -8.09 -5.67 -8.85
N ALA A 335 -8.25 -5.25 -7.58
CA ALA A 335 -7.80 -6.02 -6.43
C ALA A 335 -8.53 -7.38 -6.33
N LYS A 336 -9.78 -7.45 -6.82
CA LYS A 336 -10.53 -8.71 -6.94
C LYS A 336 -9.78 -9.83 -7.68
N PHE A 337 -8.89 -9.48 -8.62
CA PHE A 337 -8.11 -10.47 -9.38
C PHE A 337 -6.98 -11.10 -8.56
N HIS A 338 -6.52 -10.44 -7.48
CA HIS A 338 -5.55 -11.04 -6.57
C HIS A 338 -6.14 -12.27 -5.88
N LYS A 339 -7.44 -12.25 -5.53
CA LYS A 339 -8.14 -13.42 -4.98
C LYS A 339 -8.25 -14.60 -5.95
N LYS A 340 -8.04 -14.38 -7.25
CA LYS A 340 -8.14 -15.38 -8.32
C LYS A 340 -6.77 -15.92 -8.77
N GLY A 341 -5.68 -15.48 -8.16
CA GLY A 341 -4.31 -15.71 -8.65
C GLY A 341 -3.90 -14.61 -9.64
N ILE A 342 -2.96 -13.74 -9.22
CA ILE A 342 -2.56 -12.58 -10.01
C ILE A 342 -1.71 -13.02 -11.22
N GLU A 343 -0.84 -14.02 -11.06
CA GLU A 343 -0.02 -14.58 -12.12
C GLU A 343 -0.89 -15.26 -13.19
N GLU A 344 -1.87 -16.08 -12.78
CA GLU A 344 -2.81 -16.74 -13.68
C GLU A 344 -3.64 -15.72 -14.46
N THR A 345 -4.13 -14.68 -13.77
CA THR A 345 -4.85 -13.58 -14.44
C THR A 345 -3.98 -12.88 -15.49
N ILE A 346 -2.72 -12.61 -15.17
CA ILE A 346 -1.77 -12.00 -16.12
C ILE A 346 -1.53 -12.93 -17.31
N LEU A 347 -1.39 -14.23 -17.09
CA LEU A 347 -1.22 -15.22 -18.15
C LEU A 347 -2.46 -15.28 -19.07
N GLU A 348 -3.65 -15.33 -18.49
CA GLU A 348 -4.91 -15.46 -19.23
C GLU A 348 -5.19 -14.22 -20.10
N VAL A 349 -4.98 -13.00 -19.57
CA VAL A 349 -5.15 -11.77 -20.37
C VAL A 349 -4.13 -11.68 -21.51
N ASN A 350 -2.89 -12.10 -21.30
CA ASN A 350 -1.88 -12.15 -22.37
C ASN A 350 -2.17 -13.25 -23.39
N THR A 351 -2.83 -14.33 -22.98
CA THR A 351 -3.27 -15.40 -23.89
C THR A 351 -4.46 -14.94 -24.75
N ALA A 352 -5.38 -14.17 -24.18
CA ALA A 352 -6.53 -13.61 -24.89
C ALA A 352 -6.12 -12.49 -25.85
N PHE A 353 -5.34 -11.53 -25.36
CA PHE A 353 -4.99 -10.30 -26.06
C PHE A 353 -3.47 -10.17 -26.22
N THR A 354 -2.85 -11.19 -26.83
CA THR A 354 -1.38 -11.21 -27.00
C THR A 354 -0.90 -10.01 -27.82
N PRO A 355 0.02 -9.17 -27.29
CA PRO A 355 0.59 -8.08 -28.07
C PRO A 355 1.32 -8.60 -29.31
N ASN A 356 1.11 -7.95 -30.46
CA ASN A 356 1.83 -8.25 -31.70
C ASN A 356 3.24 -7.63 -31.71
N LEU A 357 3.43 -6.54 -30.95
CA LEU A 357 4.71 -5.89 -30.72
C LEU A 357 4.76 -5.39 -29.27
N VAL A 358 5.92 -5.51 -28.66
CA VAL A 358 6.23 -4.97 -27.34
C VAL A 358 7.37 -3.98 -27.46
N ILE A 359 7.26 -2.84 -26.77
CA ILE A 359 8.33 -1.84 -26.63
C ILE A 359 8.45 -1.48 -25.15
N ILE A 360 9.42 -2.06 -24.45
CA ILE A 360 9.68 -1.73 -23.04
C ILE A 360 10.52 -0.46 -22.98
N ASP A 361 9.97 0.56 -22.32
CA ASP A 361 10.63 1.83 -22.05
C ASP A 361 11.50 1.74 -20.79
N GLY A 362 12.79 1.51 -20.98
CA GLY A 362 13.82 1.66 -19.96
C GLY A 362 14.71 2.88 -20.23
N SER A 363 14.21 3.93 -20.92
CA SER A 363 14.95 5.19 -21.05
C SER A 363 15.28 5.74 -19.66
N VAL A 364 14.27 5.75 -18.79
CA VAL A 364 14.40 5.83 -17.34
C VAL A 364 13.58 4.68 -16.72
N GLY A 365 14.26 3.69 -16.16
CA GLY A 365 13.64 2.56 -15.45
C GLY A 365 13.43 2.85 -13.95
N GLY A 366 12.66 2.03 -13.24
CA GLY A 366 12.27 2.31 -11.84
C GLY A 366 12.55 1.14 -10.90
N GLU A 367 13.42 1.30 -9.90
CA GLU A 367 13.80 0.25 -8.94
C GLU A 367 13.19 0.41 -7.54
N ALA A 368 13.59 -0.43 -6.58
CA ALA A 368 13.14 -0.43 -5.18
C ALA A 368 11.65 -0.81 -5.02
N ILE A 369 10.91 -0.17 -4.09
CA ILE A 369 9.52 -0.52 -3.74
C ILE A 369 8.54 0.09 -4.76
N GLY A 370 8.59 -0.41 -6.00
CA GLY A 370 7.59 -0.11 -7.02
C GLY A 370 6.22 -0.74 -6.71
N PRO A 371 5.11 -0.27 -7.34
CA PRO A 371 5.11 0.60 -8.51
C PRO A 371 5.03 2.11 -8.22
N LEU A 372 4.63 2.53 -7.00
CA LEU A 372 4.39 3.95 -6.66
C LEU A 372 5.60 4.65 -6.01
N SER A 373 6.49 3.89 -5.38
CA SER A 373 7.70 4.39 -4.72
C SER A 373 8.97 3.97 -5.45
N ALA A 374 8.89 3.81 -6.77
CA ALA A 374 10.04 3.44 -7.57
C ALA A 374 11.10 4.57 -7.59
N THR A 375 12.37 4.20 -7.47
CA THR A 375 13.51 5.10 -7.62
C THR A 375 13.93 5.15 -9.09
N PRO A 376 14.02 6.33 -9.73
CA PRO A 376 14.41 6.41 -11.14
C PRO A 376 15.86 5.98 -11.38
N VAL A 377 16.06 5.16 -12.41
CA VAL A 377 17.34 4.66 -12.92
C VAL A 377 17.47 5.08 -14.37
N ASN A 378 18.45 5.92 -14.69
CA ASN A 378 18.72 6.33 -16.08
C ASN A 378 19.34 5.17 -16.88
N PHE A 379 18.50 4.22 -17.28
CA PHE A 379 18.93 2.95 -17.87
C PHE A 379 19.14 3.04 -19.39
N GLN A 380 18.64 4.09 -20.04
CA GLN A 380 18.88 4.43 -21.45
C GLN A 380 18.67 3.27 -22.40
N THR A 381 17.69 2.40 -22.13
CA THR A 381 17.49 1.14 -22.86
C THR A 381 16.07 1.03 -23.39
N ILE A 382 15.92 0.75 -24.67
CA ILE A 382 14.65 0.34 -25.28
C ILE A 382 14.76 -1.12 -25.69
N ILE A 383 13.78 -1.92 -25.29
CA ILE A 383 13.68 -3.34 -25.68
C ILE A 383 12.44 -3.48 -26.55
N ALA A 384 12.60 -3.99 -27.77
CA ALA A 384 11.49 -4.29 -28.65
C ALA A 384 11.45 -5.79 -28.97
N SER A 385 10.26 -6.38 -29.06
CA SER A 385 10.11 -7.78 -29.50
C SER A 385 8.71 -8.05 -30.04
N SER A 386 8.62 -8.99 -30.99
CA SER A 386 7.34 -9.56 -31.43
C SER A 386 6.80 -10.64 -30.48
N ASN A 387 7.49 -10.92 -29.36
CA ASN A 387 7.07 -11.90 -28.36
C ASN A 387 7.16 -11.29 -26.96
N VAL A 388 6.01 -11.23 -26.27
CA VAL A 388 5.89 -10.61 -24.94
C VAL A 388 6.73 -11.32 -23.87
N VAL A 389 6.84 -12.65 -23.93
CA VAL A 389 7.64 -13.44 -22.97
C VAL A 389 9.13 -13.19 -23.21
N THR A 390 9.55 -13.10 -24.48
CA THR A 390 10.95 -12.77 -24.84
C THR A 390 11.32 -11.37 -24.35
N ALA A 391 10.46 -10.36 -24.57
CA ALA A 391 10.70 -8.99 -24.10
C ALA A 391 10.87 -8.95 -22.57
N ASP A 392 9.93 -9.55 -21.83
CA ASP A 392 9.95 -9.54 -20.36
C ASP A 392 11.15 -10.35 -19.82
N SER A 393 11.51 -11.46 -20.46
CA SER A 393 12.68 -12.26 -20.05
C SER A 393 13.99 -11.49 -20.17
N ILE A 394 14.18 -10.77 -21.29
CA ILE A 394 15.36 -9.93 -21.53
C ILE A 394 15.41 -8.79 -20.50
N ALA A 395 14.28 -8.11 -20.30
CA ALA A 395 14.19 -7.04 -19.31
C ALA A 395 14.50 -7.55 -17.89
N CYS A 396 13.93 -8.69 -17.47
CA CYS A 396 14.22 -9.32 -16.18
C CYS A 396 15.71 -9.61 -15.99
N GLN A 397 16.39 -10.17 -16.98
CA GLN A 397 17.83 -10.46 -16.90
C GLN A 397 18.66 -9.17 -16.80
N LEU A 398 18.31 -8.14 -17.57
CA LEU A 398 18.93 -6.81 -17.49
C LEU A 398 18.69 -6.15 -16.11
N MET A 399 17.53 -6.40 -15.50
CA MET A 399 17.21 -5.99 -14.11
C MET A 399 17.86 -6.89 -13.04
N GLY A 400 18.65 -7.89 -13.42
CA GLY A 400 19.38 -8.75 -12.48
C GLY A 400 18.56 -9.90 -11.88
N TYR A 401 17.37 -10.22 -12.42
CA TYR A 401 16.63 -11.43 -12.07
C TYR A 401 17.30 -12.66 -12.72
N SER A 402 17.45 -13.73 -11.94
CA SER A 402 17.98 -15.00 -12.43
C SER A 402 16.86 -15.78 -13.11
N LEU A 403 16.99 -16.06 -14.40
CA LEU A 403 16.10 -16.96 -15.16
C LEU A 403 16.83 -18.29 -15.43
N PRO A 404 16.09 -19.40 -15.64
CA PRO A 404 16.68 -20.71 -15.98
C PRO A 404 17.44 -20.72 -17.31
N TYR A 405 17.36 -19.66 -18.11
CA TYR A 405 18.10 -19.48 -19.36
C TYR A 405 18.89 -18.15 -19.30
N PRO A 406 20.20 -18.14 -19.59
CA PRO A 406 21.00 -16.91 -19.59
C PRO A 406 20.95 -16.18 -20.94
N HIS A 407 20.84 -14.86 -20.94
CA HIS A 407 21.08 -14.02 -22.13
C HIS A 407 22.57 -13.66 -22.22
N PRO A 408 23.15 -13.52 -23.43
CA PRO A 408 24.58 -13.24 -23.61
C PRO A 408 25.04 -11.88 -23.05
N GLY A 409 24.10 -10.98 -22.73
CA GLY A 409 24.36 -9.75 -21.99
C GLY A 409 24.69 -10.03 -20.52
N LYS A 410 25.85 -9.54 -20.05
CA LYS A 410 26.24 -9.64 -18.64
C LYS A 410 25.22 -8.93 -17.73
N LYS A 411 25.07 -9.42 -16.49
CA LYS A 411 24.38 -8.70 -15.39
C LYS A 411 24.99 -7.29 -15.26
N ASP A 412 24.22 -6.23 -15.43
CA ASP A 412 24.65 -4.84 -15.13
C ASP A 412 23.77 -4.15 -14.06
N GLY A 413 22.52 -4.58 -13.87
CA GLY A 413 22.15 -5.36 -12.68
C GLY A 413 22.23 -4.73 -11.27
N ASN A 414 22.53 -3.43 -11.12
CA ASN A 414 22.56 -2.64 -9.88
C ASN A 414 21.18 -2.41 -9.21
N TRP A 415 20.20 -3.29 -9.45
CA TRP A 415 18.80 -3.06 -9.10
C TRP A 415 18.48 -3.50 -7.67
N ASP A 416 17.90 -2.60 -6.87
CA ASP A 416 17.32 -2.97 -5.58
C ASP A 416 15.94 -3.63 -5.76
N ARG A 417 15.80 -4.86 -5.26
CA ARG A 417 14.65 -5.75 -5.53
C ARG A 417 13.78 -5.93 -4.28
N PRO A 418 12.43 -5.99 -4.44
CA PRO A 418 11.56 -6.39 -3.35
C PRO A 418 11.87 -7.80 -2.84
N ASP A 419 11.72 -8.02 -1.55
CA ASP A 419 11.94 -9.33 -0.94
C ASP A 419 10.76 -10.29 -1.22
N PRO A 420 10.99 -11.49 -1.79
CA PRO A 420 9.93 -12.47 -2.06
C PRO A 420 9.12 -12.87 -0.81
N GLU A 421 9.75 -12.99 0.35
CA GLU A 421 9.04 -13.38 1.59
C GLU A 421 8.09 -12.27 2.06
N VAL A 422 8.40 -11.01 1.72
CA VAL A 422 7.55 -9.86 2.04
C VAL A 422 6.32 -9.86 1.13
N LYS A 423 6.46 -10.21 -0.16
CA LYS A 423 5.32 -10.42 -1.07
C LYS A 423 4.34 -11.43 -0.47
N ASP A 424 4.82 -12.62 -0.10
CA ASP A 424 3.95 -13.72 0.35
C ASP A 424 3.17 -13.33 1.61
N PHE A 425 3.78 -12.56 2.52
CA PHE A 425 3.09 -12.02 3.69
C PHE A 425 2.05 -10.96 3.33
N TYR A 426 2.34 -10.04 2.41
CA TYR A 426 1.35 -9.06 1.95
C TYR A 426 0.17 -9.75 1.29
N GLU A 427 0.40 -10.77 0.47
CA GLU A 427 -0.66 -11.57 -0.15
C GLU A 427 -1.49 -12.28 0.90
N TRP A 428 -0.87 -12.98 1.85
CA TRP A 428 -1.57 -13.61 2.97
C TRP A 428 -2.38 -12.60 3.80
N GLY A 429 -1.80 -11.44 4.13
CA GLY A 429 -2.45 -10.42 4.94
C GLY A 429 -3.64 -9.78 4.22
N VAL A 430 -3.49 -9.50 2.93
CA VAL A 430 -4.58 -9.00 2.07
C VAL A 430 -5.66 -10.06 1.93
N GLU A 431 -5.31 -11.32 1.67
CA GLU A 431 -6.28 -12.43 1.60
C GLU A 431 -7.07 -12.57 2.90
N LEU A 432 -6.38 -12.58 4.05
CA LEU A 432 -7.00 -12.72 5.37
C LEU A 432 -7.96 -11.56 5.69
N ILE A 433 -7.56 -10.31 5.42
CA ILE A 433 -8.43 -9.15 5.60
C ILE A 433 -9.65 -9.23 4.66
N LEU A 434 -9.43 -9.68 3.42
CA LEU A 434 -10.46 -9.75 2.39
C LEU A 434 -11.38 -10.98 2.49
N MET A 435 -11.15 -11.88 3.45
CA MET A 435 -12.06 -12.98 3.80
C MET A 435 -13.27 -12.49 4.60
N PHE A 436 -13.20 -11.33 5.25
CA PHE A 436 -14.32 -10.77 6.01
C PHE A 436 -15.32 -10.03 5.10
N PRO A 437 -16.61 -10.36 5.12
CA PRO A 437 -17.62 -9.69 4.29
C PRO A 437 -17.68 -8.18 4.57
N GLY A 438 -17.58 -7.34 3.54
CA GLY A 438 -17.65 -5.87 3.64
C GLY A 438 -16.32 -5.17 3.99
N TRP A 439 -15.26 -5.93 4.31
CA TRP A 439 -13.93 -5.37 4.61
C TRP A 439 -13.13 -4.99 3.37
N ASP A 440 -13.52 -5.48 2.19
CA ASP A 440 -13.02 -5.00 0.90
C ASP A 440 -13.26 -3.49 0.74
N THR A 441 -14.45 -3.02 1.12
CA THR A 441 -14.80 -1.59 1.04
C THR A 441 -14.02 -0.77 2.07
N LEU A 442 -13.84 -1.28 3.29
CA LEU A 442 -13.09 -0.60 4.36
C LEU A 442 -11.58 -0.54 4.05
N PHE A 443 -11.00 -1.64 3.56
CA PHE A 443 -9.60 -1.70 3.16
C PHE A 443 -9.33 -0.78 1.98
N ASN A 444 -10.22 -0.80 0.97
CA ASN A 444 -10.13 0.09 -0.18
C ASN A 444 -10.26 1.57 0.22
N MET A 445 -11.23 1.93 1.07
CA MET A 445 -11.36 3.29 1.62
C MET A 445 -10.18 3.70 2.51
N GLY A 446 -9.69 2.79 3.35
CA GLY A 446 -8.59 3.04 4.27
C GLY A 446 -7.28 3.27 3.53
N ALA A 447 -6.99 2.48 2.50
CA ALA A 447 -5.84 2.71 1.64
C ALA A 447 -6.04 3.89 0.68
N ASP A 448 -7.27 4.21 0.25
CA ASP A 448 -7.57 5.41 -0.57
C ASP A 448 -7.24 6.66 0.24
N PHE A 449 -7.62 6.65 1.53
CA PHE A 449 -7.37 7.74 2.46
C PHE A 449 -5.90 7.81 2.91
N LEU A 450 -5.30 6.70 3.37
CA LEU A 450 -3.96 6.67 3.98
C LEU A 450 -2.79 6.58 2.99
N LEU A 451 -2.97 6.03 1.80
CA LEU A 451 -1.89 5.89 0.82
C LEU A 451 -1.96 6.93 -0.30
N TYR A 452 -3.15 7.50 -0.57
CA TYR A 452 -3.33 8.36 -1.74
C TYR A 452 -3.85 9.77 -1.41
N ASP A 453 -4.98 9.92 -0.70
CA ASP A 453 -5.51 11.25 -0.39
C ASP A 453 -4.66 12.00 0.65
N THR A 454 -4.12 11.30 1.65
CA THR A 454 -3.11 11.87 2.55
C THR A 454 -1.78 12.14 1.82
N ALA A 455 -1.38 11.31 0.85
CA ALA A 455 -0.17 11.55 0.05
C ALA A 455 -0.25 12.81 -0.84
N ARG A 456 -1.46 13.33 -1.12
CA ARG A 456 -1.68 14.61 -1.82
C ARG A 456 -1.46 15.82 -0.92
N LEU A 457 -1.49 15.65 0.40
CA LEU A 457 -1.17 16.73 1.33
C LEU A 457 0.35 16.96 1.30
N PRO A 458 0.84 18.18 1.05
CA PRO A 458 2.26 18.45 0.82
C PRO A 458 3.22 17.94 1.91
N VAL A 459 2.78 17.87 3.16
CA VAL A 459 3.60 17.39 4.29
C VAL A 459 3.67 15.86 4.33
N LEU A 460 2.52 15.20 4.17
CA LEU A 460 2.43 13.73 4.23
C LEU A 460 2.98 13.07 2.95
N ARG A 461 2.92 13.77 1.81
CA ARG A 461 3.60 13.45 0.54
C ARG A 461 5.04 12.98 0.69
N TYR A 462 5.81 13.60 1.58
CA TYR A 462 7.21 13.24 1.87
C TYR A 462 7.33 12.09 2.87
N LEU A 463 6.32 11.92 3.73
CA LEU A 463 6.32 10.90 4.77
C LEU A 463 5.85 9.54 4.26
N VAL A 464 4.96 9.46 3.26
CA VAL A 464 4.42 8.19 2.75
C VAL A 464 5.50 7.24 2.22
N PRO A 465 6.47 7.65 1.39
CA PRO A 465 7.55 6.75 0.96
C PRO A 465 8.36 6.23 2.14
N THR A 466 8.69 7.10 3.10
CA THR A 466 9.40 6.73 4.33
C THR A 466 8.56 5.80 5.20
N PHE A 467 7.26 6.01 5.29
CA PHE A 467 6.33 5.16 6.04
C PHE A 467 6.19 3.78 5.39
N LEU A 468 6.05 3.69 4.07
CA LEU A 468 6.03 2.42 3.34
C LEU A 468 7.36 1.68 3.45
N GLN A 469 8.48 2.40 3.42
CA GLN A 469 9.80 1.83 3.67
C GLN A 469 9.95 1.35 5.11
N LEU A 470 9.46 2.11 6.10
CA LEU A 470 9.41 1.72 7.51
C LEU A 470 8.58 0.45 7.70
N LEU A 471 7.42 0.38 7.06
CA LEU A 471 6.51 -0.76 7.15
C LEU A 471 7.10 -1.99 6.45
N HIS A 472 7.72 -1.82 5.28
CA HIS A 472 8.50 -2.87 4.62
C HIS A 472 9.68 -3.35 5.48
N ASP A 473 10.49 -2.43 6.01
CA ASP A 473 11.63 -2.76 6.87
C ASP A 473 11.16 -3.48 8.16
N PHE A 474 10.02 -3.05 8.72
CA PHE A 474 9.39 -3.70 9.87
C PHE A 474 9.01 -5.14 9.51
N PHE A 475 8.25 -5.35 8.44
CA PHE A 475 7.81 -6.69 8.02
C PHE A 475 8.98 -7.56 7.59
N SER A 476 9.91 -7.05 6.80
CA SER A 476 11.12 -7.75 6.41
C SER A 476 11.95 -8.18 7.62
N ALA A 477 12.15 -7.32 8.61
CA ALA A 477 12.81 -7.66 9.87
C ALA A 477 12.01 -8.67 10.73
N ASN A 478 10.68 -8.72 10.57
CA ASN A 478 9.75 -9.63 11.23
C ASN A 478 9.63 -11.00 10.53
N LEU A 479 10.01 -11.13 9.24
CA LEU A 479 9.74 -12.30 8.39
C LEU A 479 11.01 -12.99 7.85
N ARG A 480 12.13 -12.26 7.67
CA ARG A 480 13.39 -12.82 7.14
C ARG A 480 13.97 -13.92 8.03
N GLY A 481 14.40 -15.02 7.39
CA GLY A 481 15.26 -16.04 8.04
C GLY A 481 14.51 -17.14 8.79
N ILE A 482 13.20 -17.27 8.57
CA ILE A 482 12.36 -18.33 9.15
C ILE A 482 12.64 -19.65 8.41
N LYS A 483 13.75 -20.33 8.73
CA LYS A 483 13.86 -21.77 8.42
C LYS A 483 13.07 -22.57 9.46
N SER A 484 12.45 -23.66 9.04
CA SER A 484 11.60 -24.52 9.88
C SER A 484 12.27 -25.88 10.08
N THR A 485 13.17 -25.98 11.05
CA THR A 485 13.45 -27.30 11.65
C THR A 485 12.26 -27.69 12.54
N THR A 486 12.04 -28.98 12.78
CA THR A 486 10.95 -29.46 13.64
C THR A 486 11.05 -28.87 15.06
N GLY A 487 12.28 -28.65 15.56
CA GLY A 487 12.53 -28.00 16.85
C GLY A 487 12.12 -26.53 16.89
N ASP A 488 12.34 -25.79 15.79
CA ASP A 488 11.92 -24.38 15.69
C ASP A 488 10.41 -24.23 15.69
N VAL A 489 9.70 -25.17 15.04
CA VAL A 489 8.22 -25.20 15.03
C VAL A 489 7.68 -25.44 16.44
N THR A 490 8.18 -26.46 17.15
CA THR A 490 7.75 -26.75 18.52
C THR A 490 7.98 -25.56 19.46
N ARG A 491 9.17 -24.94 19.40
CA ARG A 491 9.49 -23.75 20.20
C ARG A 491 8.52 -22.59 19.92
N ARG A 492 8.23 -22.31 18.64
CA ARG A 492 7.28 -21.26 18.24
C ARG A 492 5.91 -21.52 18.81
N VAL A 493 5.40 -22.74 18.66
CA VAL A 493 4.10 -23.14 19.20
C VAL A 493 4.05 -22.91 20.70
N VAL A 494 5.08 -23.37 21.44
CA VAL A 494 5.16 -23.16 22.89
C VAL A 494 5.12 -21.66 23.24
N ASN A 495 5.93 -20.83 22.59
CA ASN A 495 5.98 -19.40 22.89
C ASN A 495 4.67 -18.67 22.55
N VAL A 496 4.03 -19.03 21.44
CA VAL A 496 2.73 -18.48 21.06
C VAL A 496 1.65 -18.93 22.03
N CYS A 497 1.65 -20.19 22.46
CA CYS A 497 0.75 -20.69 23.50
C CYS A 497 0.95 -19.97 24.84
N LEU A 498 2.19 -19.65 25.24
CA LEU A 498 2.46 -18.86 26.45
C LEU A 498 1.81 -17.47 26.37
N ILE A 499 1.94 -16.77 25.24
CA ILE A 499 1.26 -15.49 25.02
C ILE A 499 -0.27 -15.68 24.97
N GLY A 500 -0.75 -16.76 24.36
CA GLY A 500 -2.17 -17.12 24.35
C GLY A 500 -2.76 -17.30 25.75
N LEU A 501 -2.02 -17.91 26.68
CA LEU A 501 -2.43 -18.04 28.08
C LEU A 501 -2.46 -16.68 28.79
N VAL A 502 -1.49 -15.81 28.53
CA VAL A 502 -1.51 -14.43 29.06
C VAL A 502 -2.70 -13.64 28.51
N ALA A 503 -2.98 -13.76 27.21
CA ALA A 503 -4.13 -13.12 26.57
C ALA A 503 -5.47 -13.64 27.12
N LEU A 504 -5.55 -14.94 27.43
CA LEU A 504 -6.72 -15.51 28.10
C LEU A 504 -6.88 -14.93 29.52
N GLY A 505 -5.77 -14.81 30.27
CA GLY A 505 -5.75 -14.12 31.56
C GLY A 505 -6.21 -12.67 31.46
N CYS A 506 -5.83 -11.96 30.40
CA CYS A 506 -6.31 -10.61 30.11
C CYS A 506 -7.82 -10.62 29.94
N ALA A 507 -8.36 -11.48 29.07
CA ALA A 507 -9.80 -11.54 28.80
C ALA A 507 -10.61 -11.87 30.07
N ILE A 508 -10.13 -12.80 30.90
CA ILE A 508 -10.76 -13.15 32.16
C ILE A 508 -10.73 -11.96 33.13
N GLY A 509 -9.55 -11.35 33.34
CA GLY A 509 -9.41 -10.19 34.23
C GLY A 509 -10.24 -9.01 33.75
N TYR A 510 -10.28 -8.77 32.45
CA TYR A 510 -11.05 -7.70 31.81
C TYR A 510 -12.55 -7.84 32.05
N TYR A 511 -13.06 -9.07 31.94
CA TYR A 511 -14.44 -9.39 32.26
C TYR A 511 -14.72 -9.24 33.76
N GLN A 512 -13.84 -9.76 34.62
CA GLN A 512 -13.96 -9.70 36.08
C GLN A 512 -13.97 -8.26 36.61
N SER A 513 -13.15 -7.37 36.04
CA SER A 513 -13.12 -5.95 36.39
C SER A 513 -14.29 -5.15 35.78
N GLY A 514 -15.19 -5.80 35.03
CA GLY A 514 -16.38 -5.17 34.44
C GLY A 514 -16.08 -4.20 33.30
N TYR A 515 -14.89 -4.26 32.71
CA TYR A 515 -14.44 -3.31 31.68
C TYR A 515 -15.14 -3.51 30.33
N PHE A 516 -15.64 -4.72 30.07
CA PHE A 516 -16.37 -5.05 28.84
C PHE A 516 -17.51 -4.06 28.52
N TRP A 517 -18.20 -3.56 29.54
CA TRP A 517 -19.34 -2.63 29.38
C TRP A 517 -18.93 -1.16 29.27
N LYS A 518 -17.66 -0.84 29.49
CA LYS A 518 -17.10 0.51 29.48
C LYS A 518 -16.16 0.77 28.29
N SER A 519 -15.80 -0.29 27.57
CA SER A 519 -14.77 -0.23 26.53
C SER A 519 -15.14 0.60 25.31
N SER A 520 -14.12 1.18 24.69
CA SER A 520 -14.23 1.74 23.35
C SER A 520 -13.74 0.73 22.31
N LEU A 521 -14.33 0.77 21.11
CA LEU A 521 -13.88 -0.06 19.98
C LEU A 521 -12.37 0.15 19.67
N LEU A 522 -11.87 1.38 19.87
CA LEU A 522 -10.46 1.71 19.67
C LEU A 522 -9.54 0.99 20.66
N PHE A 523 -9.96 0.89 21.93
CA PHE A 523 -9.22 0.15 22.95
C PHE A 523 -9.18 -1.35 22.61
N GLU A 524 -10.33 -1.96 22.30
CA GLU A 524 -10.41 -3.39 21.94
C GLU A 524 -9.52 -3.73 20.74
N LEU A 525 -9.62 -2.96 19.64
CA LEU A 525 -8.82 -3.19 18.44
C LEU A 525 -7.33 -2.97 18.70
N GLY A 526 -6.96 -1.93 19.47
CA GLY A 526 -5.58 -1.67 19.85
C GLY A 526 -5.00 -2.81 20.70
N TYR A 527 -5.79 -3.36 21.61
CA TYR A 527 -5.36 -4.43 22.50
C TYR A 527 -5.25 -5.79 21.77
N ILE A 528 -6.19 -6.10 20.87
CA ILE A 528 -6.10 -7.27 19.98
C ILE A 528 -4.84 -7.18 19.11
N LEU A 529 -4.55 -5.99 18.56
CA LEU A 529 -3.32 -5.76 17.80
C LEU A 529 -2.07 -5.98 18.66
N ALA A 530 -2.07 -5.51 19.91
CA ALA A 530 -0.97 -5.75 20.84
C ALA A 530 -0.74 -7.24 21.12
N ILE A 531 -1.80 -8.03 21.30
CA ILE A 531 -1.71 -9.49 21.45
C ILE A 531 -1.12 -10.13 20.19
N ALA A 532 -1.55 -9.70 19.00
CA ALA A 532 -1.03 -10.21 17.74
C ALA A 532 0.47 -9.90 17.56
N VAL A 533 0.88 -8.67 17.86
CA VAL A 533 2.30 -8.25 17.83
C VAL A 533 3.11 -9.04 18.86
N ALA A 534 2.58 -9.25 20.07
CA ALA A 534 3.24 -10.04 21.11
C ALA A 534 3.43 -11.51 20.71
N ALA A 535 2.42 -12.12 20.06
CA ALA A 535 2.51 -13.49 19.56
C ALA A 535 3.55 -13.62 18.42
N LEU A 536 3.59 -12.65 17.51
CA LEU A 536 4.60 -12.60 16.45
C LEU A 536 6.03 -12.44 17.02
N ALA A 537 6.19 -11.56 18.02
CA ALA A 537 7.46 -11.37 18.71
C ALA A 537 7.92 -12.64 19.43
N SER A 538 7.01 -13.28 20.18
CA SER A 538 7.34 -14.47 20.95
C SER A 538 7.71 -15.66 20.08
N ALA A 539 7.14 -15.80 18.89
CA ALA A 539 7.49 -16.84 17.94
C ALA A 539 8.99 -16.79 17.53
N ARG A 540 9.62 -15.62 17.50
CA ARG A 540 11.05 -15.46 17.13
C ARG A 540 12.01 -15.82 18.26
N MET A 541 11.62 -15.53 19.50
CA MET A 541 12.49 -15.55 20.67
C MET A 541 12.80 -16.97 21.18
N LYS A 542 13.97 -17.15 21.80
CA LYS A 542 14.24 -18.35 22.61
C LYS A 542 13.27 -18.38 23.80
N THR A 543 12.70 -19.54 24.08
CA THR A 543 11.65 -19.71 25.12
C THR A 543 12.05 -19.15 26.48
N ILE A 544 13.32 -19.30 26.87
CA ILE A 544 13.82 -18.76 28.14
C ILE A 544 13.70 -17.24 28.26
N HIS A 545 13.87 -16.49 27.16
CA HIS A 545 13.76 -15.03 27.18
C HIS A 545 12.30 -14.60 27.30
N ILE A 546 11.38 -15.33 26.66
CA ILE A 546 9.94 -15.09 26.82
C ILE A 546 9.51 -15.39 28.25
N VAL A 547 9.81 -16.58 28.77
CA VAL A 547 9.46 -16.96 30.14
C VAL A 547 9.98 -15.94 31.15
N MET A 548 11.24 -15.52 31.01
CA MET A 548 11.83 -14.51 31.90
C MET A 548 11.12 -13.16 31.79
N LEU A 549 10.79 -12.73 30.57
CA LEU A 549 10.03 -11.50 30.36
C LEU A 549 8.65 -11.57 31.00
N LEU A 550 7.91 -12.67 30.88
CA LEU A 550 6.58 -12.81 31.54
C LEU A 550 6.70 -12.76 33.07
N VAL A 551 7.67 -13.48 33.64
CA VAL A 551 7.86 -13.58 35.10
C VAL A 551 8.29 -12.25 35.70
N ILE A 552 9.30 -11.58 35.11
CA ILE A 552 9.78 -10.30 35.65
C ILE A 552 8.74 -9.21 35.44
N SER A 553 8.08 -9.17 34.28
CA SER A 553 7.07 -8.14 34.00
C SER A 553 5.88 -8.26 34.96
N SER A 554 5.44 -9.49 35.28
CA SER A 554 4.39 -9.70 36.28
C SER A 554 4.80 -9.28 37.69
N LEU A 555 6.04 -9.60 38.11
CA LEU A 555 6.58 -9.18 39.41
C LEU A 555 6.69 -7.66 39.53
N VAL A 556 7.30 -6.99 38.54
CA VAL A 556 7.48 -5.54 38.55
C VAL A 556 6.13 -4.84 38.50
N SER A 557 5.21 -5.29 37.63
CA SER A 557 3.84 -4.77 37.54
C SER A 557 3.14 -4.85 38.89
N TYR A 558 3.12 -6.02 39.53
CA TYR A 558 2.46 -6.18 40.83
C TYR A 558 3.04 -5.25 41.90
N VAL A 559 4.37 -5.19 42.03
CA VAL A 559 5.02 -4.35 43.06
C VAL A 559 4.75 -2.86 42.83
N VAL A 560 4.86 -2.39 41.59
CA VAL A 560 4.65 -0.96 41.25
C VAL A 560 3.19 -0.58 41.43
N GLU A 561 2.27 -1.34 40.84
CA GLU A 561 0.83 -1.03 40.88
C GLU A 561 0.28 -1.14 42.29
N HIS A 562 0.60 -2.20 43.02
CA HIS A 562 0.14 -2.38 44.40
C HIS A 562 0.62 -1.24 45.30
N THR A 563 1.84 -0.76 45.12
CA THR A 563 2.38 0.36 45.90
C THR A 563 1.70 1.68 45.53
N ASN A 564 1.48 1.92 44.24
CA ASN A 564 0.83 3.13 43.76
C ASN A 564 -0.65 3.19 44.18
N MET A 565 -1.37 2.08 44.10
CA MET A 565 -2.76 1.97 44.55
C MET A 565 -2.87 2.18 46.07
N ASN A 566 -2.00 1.55 46.86
CA ASN A 566 -1.98 1.74 48.31
C ASN A 566 -1.61 3.17 48.74
N ALA A 567 -0.84 3.88 47.94
CA ALA A 567 -0.54 5.29 48.15
C ALA A 567 -1.63 6.23 47.65
N GLY A 568 -2.67 5.72 46.98
CA GLY A 568 -3.76 6.51 46.40
C GLY A 568 -3.35 7.32 45.18
N LEU A 569 -2.28 6.93 44.47
CA LEU A 569 -1.81 7.58 43.24
C LEU A 569 -2.69 7.22 42.03
N LEU A 570 -3.17 5.97 42.01
CA LEU A 570 -4.02 5.37 40.98
C LEU A 570 -5.11 4.53 41.65
N GLN A 571 -6.30 4.50 41.07
CA GLN A 571 -7.36 3.59 41.47
C GLN A 571 -7.97 2.89 40.26
N GLU A 572 -8.02 1.56 40.30
CA GLU A 572 -8.70 0.74 39.30
C GLU A 572 -10.21 0.71 39.57
N ALA A 573 -11.01 0.73 38.51
CA ALA A 573 -12.45 0.71 38.62
C ALA A 573 -12.93 -0.68 39.06
N GLY A 574 -13.46 -0.78 40.28
CA GLY A 574 -14.09 -2.00 40.79
C GLY A 574 -13.17 -2.96 41.51
N SER A 575 -11.90 -2.61 41.75
CA SER A 575 -10.96 -3.42 42.56
C SER A 575 -10.24 -2.56 43.60
N THR A 576 -9.97 -3.15 44.78
CA THR A 576 -9.15 -2.54 45.84
C THR A 576 -7.69 -2.99 45.80
N ASP A 577 -7.34 -3.91 44.91
CA ASP A 577 -5.99 -4.44 44.71
C ASP A 577 -5.71 -4.65 43.21
N VAL A 578 -4.47 -4.95 42.85
CA VAL A 578 -4.03 -5.10 41.45
C VAL A 578 -4.82 -6.21 40.75
N SER A 579 -5.50 -5.86 39.66
CA SER A 579 -6.31 -6.84 38.93
C SER A 579 -5.47 -7.80 38.07
N LEU A 580 -6.04 -8.96 37.77
CA LEU A 580 -5.46 -9.91 36.81
C LEU A 580 -5.27 -9.25 35.43
N PHE A 581 -6.16 -8.34 35.05
CA PHE A 581 -6.06 -7.59 33.79
C PHE A 581 -4.81 -6.72 33.76
N THR A 582 -4.52 -5.98 34.82
CA THR A 582 -3.36 -5.09 34.88
C THR A 582 -2.05 -5.86 34.76
N ILE A 583 -1.91 -6.96 35.51
CA ILE A 583 -0.69 -7.79 35.45
C ILE A 583 -0.53 -8.41 34.06
N SER A 584 -1.57 -9.05 33.54
CA SER A 584 -1.50 -9.73 32.24
C SER A 584 -1.35 -8.73 31.07
N GLY A 585 -1.95 -7.55 31.17
CA GLY A 585 -1.80 -6.48 30.18
C GLY A 585 -0.42 -5.84 30.19
N TRP A 586 0.19 -5.63 31.36
CA TRP A 586 1.58 -5.22 31.47
C TRP A 586 2.52 -6.20 30.76
N ILE A 587 2.29 -7.50 30.90
CA ILE A 587 3.08 -8.52 30.21
C ILE A 587 2.96 -8.38 28.68
N VAL A 588 1.74 -8.27 28.13
CA VAL A 588 1.52 -8.08 26.69
C VAL A 588 2.21 -6.80 26.22
N MET A 589 2.02 -5.69 26.93
CA MET A 589 2.64 -4.41 26.59
C MET A 589 4.17 -4.47 26.64
N MET A 590 4.76 -5.17 27.60
CA MET A 590 6.22 -5.27 27.69
C MET A 590 6.82 -6.08 26.53
N VAL A 591 6.11 -7.10 26.03
CA VAL A 591 6.52 -7.83 24.81
C VAL A 591 6.42 -6.92 23.58
N VAL A 592 5.35 -6.12 23.47
CA VAL A 592 5.17 -5.16 22.37
C VAL A 592 6.25 -4.08 22.41
N ILE A 593 6.51 -3.50 23.58
CA ILE A 593 7.56 -2.50 23.81
C ILE A 593 8.91 -3.07 23.39
N LEU A 594 9.25 -4.29 23.79
CA LEU A 594 10.49 -4.95 23.40
C LEU A 594 10.60 -5.05 21.86
N GLN A 595 9.57 -5.54 21.19
CA GLN A 595 9.57 -5.75 19.73
C GLN A 595 9.63 -4.45 18.93
N LEU A 596 8.93 -3.40 19.37
CA LEU A 596 8.97 -2.09 18.72
C LEU A 596 10.29 -1.37 18.99
N SER A 597 10.89 -1.58 20.18
CA SER A 597 12.21 -1.03 20.52
C SER A 597 13.32 -1.66 19.67
N ASP A 598 13.24 -2.97 19.39
CA ASP A 598 14.15 -3.64 18.45
C ASP A 598 14.14 -3.03 17.05
N PHE A 599 12.94 -2.75 16.56
CA PHE A 599 12.76 -2.16 15.25
C PHE A 599 13.34 -0.74 15.22
N LEU A 600 12.97 0.10 16.20
CA LEU A 600 13.47 1.47 16.29
C LEU A 600 14.99 1.51 16.48
N ALA A 601 15.57 0.62 17.28
CA ALA A 601 17.01 0.57 17.50
C ALA A 601 17.76 0.18 16.21
N ALA A 602 17.25 -0.81 15.47
CA ALA A 602 17.81 -1.19 14.17
C ALA A 602 17.72 -0.04 13.15
N TRP A 603 16.62 0.71 13.17
CA TRP A 603 16.40 1.86 12.30
C TRP A 603 17.34 3.03 12.63
N LEU A 604 17.45 3.40 13.92
CA LEU A 604 18.38 4.43 14.38
C LEU A 604 19.83 4.09 14.03
N LYS A 605 20.22 2.81 14.15
CA LYS A 605 21.54 2.30 13.75
C LYS A 605 21.77 2.41 12.25
N ARG A 606 20.76 2.08 11.43
CA ARG A 606 20.82 2.20 9.95
C ARG A 606 20.99 3.66 9.51
N LEU A 607 20.30 4.58 10.18
CA LEU A 607 20.38 6.03 9.90
C LEU A 607 21.63 6.69 10.48
N GLN A 608 22.45 5.98 11.25
CA GLN A 608 23.70 6.48 11.81
C GLN A 608 23.53 7.71 12.75
N ILE A 609 22.32 7.93 13.29
CA ILE A 609 21.95 9.13 14.08
C ILE A 609 22.88 9.37 15.27
N PHE A 610 23.31 8.29 15.94
CA PHE A 610 24.09 8.37 17.18
C PHE A 610 25.57 8.03 17.00
N GLN A 611 26.10 8.01 15.77
CA GLN A 611 27.49 7.60 15.53
C GLN A 611 28.53 8.38 16.36
N GLU A 612 28.32 9.68 16.52
CA GLU A 612 29.21 10.58 17.27
C GLU A 612 28.90 10.65 18.79
N MET A 613 27.73 10.14 19.22
CA MET A 613 27.26 10.22 20.61
C MET A 613 27.36 8.89 21.38
N LYS A 614 28.21 7.95 20.93
CA LYS A 614 28.35 6.62 21.52
C LYS A 614 28.79 6.60 22.99
N SER A 615 29.40 7.68 23.49
CA SER A 615 29.78 7.83 24.90
C SER A 615 28.61 8.27 25.80
N TRP A 616 27.52 8.80 25.22
CA TRP A 616 26.37 9.35 25.94
C TRP A 616 25.26 8.31 26.18
N ARG A 617 25.63 7.04 26.37
CA ARG A 617 24.68 5.92 26.43
C ARG A 617 23.62 6.07 27.52
N LEU A 618 23.98 6.73 28.63
CA LEU A 618 23.09 7.00 29.75
C LEU A 618 22.12 8.16 29.51
N LEU A 619 22.41 9.04 28.55
CA LEU A 619 21.67 10.29 28.34
C LEU A 619 20.16 10.05 28.15
N PRO A 620 19.68 9.10 27.32
CA PRO A 620 18.24 8.90 27.15
C PRO A 620 17.53 8.55 28.45
N PHE A 621 18.13 7.70 29.28
CA PHE A 621 17.52 7.29 30.54
C PHE A 621 17.64 8.36 31.63
N LEU A 622 18.76 9.08 31.71
CA LEU A 622 18.90 10.22 32.61
C LEU A 622 17.90 11.33 32.28
N ALA A 623 17.67 11.60 30.99
CA ALA A 623 16.70 12.59 30.54
C ALA A 623 15.27 12.19 30.95
N VAL A 624 14.88 10.92 30.74
CA VAL A 624 13.53 10.47 31.14
C VAL A 624 13.35 10.43 32.65
N LEU A 625 14.40 10.07 33.42
CA LEU A 625 14.34 10.08 34.88
C LEU A 625 14.22 11.50 35.44
N ALA A 626 14.95 12.46 34.86
CA ALA A 626 14.83 13.88 35.22
C ALA A 626 13.43 14.42 34.89
N ALA A 627 12.90 14.10 33.70
CA ALA A 627 11.54 14.47 33.32
C ALA A 627 10.50 13.82 34.25
N PHE A 628 10.66 12.54 34.58
CA PHE A 628 9.78 11.80 35.49
C PHE A 628 9.69 12.49 36.85
N LEU A 629 10.82 12.87 37.46
CA LEU A 629 10.83 13.60 38.74
C LEU A 629 10.28 15.03 38.60
N LEU A 630 10.60 15.72 37.52
CA LEU A 630 10.11 17.07 37.24
C LEU A 630 8.57 17.09 37.14
N PHE A 631 7.99 16.18 36.35
CA PHE A 631 6.53 16.09 36.19
C PHE A 631 5.85 15.51 37.43
N ALA A 632 6.48 14.57 38.15
CA ALA A 632 5.99 14.15 39.47
C ALA A 632 5.86 15.34 40.44
N SER A 633 6.83 16.26 40.40
CA SER A 633 6.81 17.48 41.22
C SER A 633 5.77 18.47 40.73
N TRP A 634 5.73 18.73 39.42
CA TRP A 634 4.88 19.75 38.82
C TRP A 634 3.40 19.38 38.91
N GLU A 635 3.07 18.11 38.67
CA GLU A 635 1.69 17.61 38.76
C GLU A 635 1.25 17.34 40.20
N GLY A 636 2.15 17.52 41.19
CA GLY A 636 1.84 17.41 42.63
C GLY A 636 1.95 16.00 43.23
N TYR A 637 2.28 14.98 42.43
CA TYR A 637 2.39 13.59 42.89
C TYR A 637 3.50 13.36 43.92
N LEU A 638 4.60 14.12 43.88
CA LEU A 638 5.64 14.03 44.92
C LEU A 638 5.10 14.33 46.33
N GLY A 639 4.06 15.16 46.45
CA GLY A 639 3.43 15.48 47.74
C GLY A 639 2.61 14.32 48.32
N ILE A 640 2.27 13.32 47.51
CA ILE A 640 1.49 12.13 47.90
C ILE A 640 2.43 10.95 48.20
N TRP A 641 3.67 10.98 47.70
CA TRP A 641 4.62 9.88 47.86
C TRP A 641 4.87 9.55 49.32
N ASN A 642 4.53 8.34 49.72
CA ASN A 642 5.00 7.77 50.97
C ASN A 642 6.41 7.16 50.79
N ALA A 643 7.06 6.80 51.90
CA ALA A 643 8.41 6.21 51.88
C ALA A 643 8.51 4.95 50.99
N LYS A 644 7.42 4.17 50.86
CA LYS A 644 7.39 2.97 50.02
C LYS A 644 7.44 3.31 48.54
N VAL A 645 6.63 4.26 48.07
CA VAL A 645 6.64 4.76 46.68
C VAL A 645 8.03 5.29 46.32
N GLY A 646 8.58 6.16 47.16
CA GLY A 646 9.92 6.71 46.93
C GLY A 646 11.01 5.64 46.86
N SER A 647 10.93 4.63 47.74
CA SER A 647 11.90 3.52 47.76
C SER A 647 11.83 2.65 46.50
N ILE A 648 10.63 2.34 46.01
CA ILE A 648 10.45 1.49 44.83
C ILE A 648 10.92 2.22 43.57
N TYR A 649 10.56 3.48 43.37
CA TYR A 649 11.06 4.24 42.23
C TYR A 649 12.57 4.48 42.28
N ALA A 650 13.17 4.61 43.47
CA ALA A 650 14.63 4.67 43.61
C ALA A 650 15.30 3.35 43.19
N ILE A 651 14.76 2.19 43.60
CA ILE A 651 15.27 0.87 43.21
C ILE A 651 15.14 0.68 41.68
N ILE A 652 13.98 0.99 41.11
CA ILE A 652 13.70 0.87 39.67
C ILE A 652 14.62 1.80 38.86
N ALA A 653 14.86 3.03 39.33
CA ALA A 653 15.81 3.95 38.70
C ALA A 653 17.25 3.42 38.74
N CYS A 654 17.70 2.84 39.86
CA CYS A 654 19.02 2.22 39.97
C CYS A 654 19.17 1.04 38.99
N LEU A 655 18.17 0.17 38.90
CA LEU A 655 18.15 -0.96 37.95
C LEU A 655 18.22 -0.46 36.50
N GLY A 656 17.45 0.58 36.16
CA GLY A 656 17.45 1.18 34.83
C GLY A 656 18.77 1.87 34.47
N LEU A 657 19.42 2.55 35.42
CA LEU A 657 20.74 3.16 35.22
C LEU A 657 21.82 2.10 35.00
N PHE A 658 21.81 1.04 35.80
CA PHE A 658 22.72 -0.09 35.65
C PHE A 658 22.58 -0.74 34.28
N TYR A 659 21.34 -1.00 33.85
CA TYR A 659 21.05 -1.58 32.55
C TYR A 659 21.48 -0.67 31.40
N SER A 660 21.10 0.62 31.46
CA SER A 660 21.42 1.62 30.43
C SER A 660 22.93 1.78 30.24
N TRP A 661 23.72 1.66 31.31
CA TRP A 661 25.18 1.76 31.22
C TRP A 661 25.80 0.65 30.35
N LYS A 662 25.19 -0.54 30.34
CA LYS A 662 25.69 -1.71 29.61
C LYS A 662 25.27 -1.75 28.14
N HIS A 663 24.30 -0.93 27.75
CA HIS A 663 23.67 -1.01 26.43
C HIS A 663 23.99 0.20 25.54
N PRO A 664 23.93 0.05 24.21
CA PRO A 664 24.18 1.14 23.28
C PRO A 664 23.09 2.23 23.36
N ILE A 665 23.46 3.46 22.99
CA ILE A 665 22.56 4.63 23.05
C ILE A 665 21.33 4.45 22.17
N GLU A 666 21.46 3.76 21.03
CA GLU A 666 20.37 3.47 20.11
C GLU A 666 19.30 2.59 20.77
N TRP A 667 19.72 1.59 21.56
CA TRP A 667 18.81 0.73 22.32
C TRP A 667 18.12 1.51 23.44
N ASN A 668 18.90 2.24 24.25
CA ASN A 668 18.35 2.98 25.38
C ASN A 668 17.35 4.06 24.92
N ALA A 669 17.67 4.78 23.85
CA ALA A 669 16.76 5.76 23.26
C ALA A 669 15.48 5.10 22.72
N SER A 670 15.62 3.96 22.05
CA SER A 670 14.46 3.24 21.51
C SER A 670 13.53 2.75 22.60
N LEU A 671 14.08 2.11 23.64
CA LEU A 671 13.31 1.59 24.75
C LEU A 671 12.58 2.70 25.50
N VAL A 672 13.25 3.83 25.78
CA VAL A 672 12.59 4.99 26.40
C VAL A 672 11.44 5.52 25.54
N VAL A 673 11.69 5.81 24.26
CA VAL A 673 10.69 6.42 23.38
C VAL A 673 9.48 5.51 23.19
N VAL A 674 9.72 4.22 22.94
CA VAL A 674 8.65 3.24 22.72
C VAL A 674 7.85 3.00 23.99
N SER A 675 8.50 2.89 25.16
CA SER A 675 7.79 2.71 26.43
C SER A 675 6.88 3.88 26.76
N VAL A 676 7.34 5.13 26.59
CA VAL A 676 6.49 6.32 26.82
C VAL A 676 5.33 6.37 25.84
N ALA A 677 5.58 6.07 24.56
CA ALA A 677 4.56 6.13 23.52
C ALA A 677 3.48 5.04 23.70
N VAL A 678 3.89 3.79 23.84
CA VAL A 678 2.97 2.64 23.99
C VAL A 678 2.27 2.69 25.34
N GLY A 679 3.03 2.91 26.42
CA GLY A 679 2.50 3.01 27.77
C GLY A 679 1.55 4.20 27.92
N GLY A 680 1.98 5.40 27.52
CA GLY A 680 1.15 6.60 27.56
C GLY A 680 -0.13 6.50 26.72
N TYR A 681 -0.08 5.81 25.57
CA TYR A 681 -1.29 5.53 24.77
C TYR A 681 -2.27 4.62 25.53
N MET A 682 -1.77 3.57 26.19
CA MET A 682 -2.61 2.68 26.99
C MET A 682 -3.20 3.39 28.20
N GLU A 683 -2.41 4.22 28.90
CA GLU A 683 -2.87 5.05 30.01
C GLU A 683 -3.97 6.03 29.59
N LEU A 684 -3.80 6.67 28.43
CA LEU A 684 -4.77 7.60 27.87
C LEU A 684 -6.10 6.90 27.58
N LEU A 685 -6.05 5.78 26.85
CA LEU A 685 -7.29 5.09 26.46
C LEU A 685 -7.98 4.44 27.66
N GLY A 686 -7.22 3.85 28.59
CA GLY A 686 -7.77 3.24 29.79
C GLY A 686 -8.45 4.25 30.71
N SER A 687 -7.83 5.43 30.89
CA SER A 687 -8.45 6.50 31.66
C SER A 687 -9.70 7.09 30.97
N LEU A 688 -9.66 7.31 29.65
CA LEU A 688 -10.82 7.76 28.87
C LEU A 688 -11.99 6.77 28.90
N ALA A 689 -11.71 5.47 28.92
CA ALA A 689 -12.71 4.42 29.07
C ALA A 689 -13.18 4.25 30.53
N GLY A 690 -12.54 4.92 31.50
CA GLY A 690 -12.88 4.84 32.92
C GLY A 690 -12.51 3.49 33.54
N PHE A 691 -11.46 2.84 33.05
CA PHE A 691 -10.89 1.63 33.67
C PHE A 691 -10.08 1.97 34.92
N TRP A 692 -9.39 3.10 34.91
CA TRP A 692 -8.70 3.63 36.08
C TRP A 692 -8.77 5.14 36.14
N THR A 693 -8.63 5.66 37.35
CA THR A 693 -8.64 7.09 37.65
C THR A 693 -7.43 7.44 38.50
N TYR A 694 -6.83 8.58 38.23
CA TYR A 694 -5.69 9.09 39.00
C TYR A 694 -6.16 10.01 40.12
N HIS A 695 -5.29 10.22 41.11
CA HIS A 695 -5.58 11.05 42.29
C HIS A 695 -6.16 12.43 41.95
N PHE A 696 -5.59 13.12 40.96
CA PHE A 696 -6.03 14.45 40.55
C PHE A 696 -7.10 14.44 39.44
N HIS A 697 -7.69 13.29 39.13
CA HIS A 697 -8.72 13.11 38.09
C HIS A 697 -8.32 13.66 36.69
N GLN A 698 -7.02 13.66 36.41
CA GLN A 698 -6.49 14.00 35.09
C GLN A 698 -6.74 12.85 34.11
N ILE A 699 -6.86 13.17 32.83
CA ILE A 699 -7.04 12.14 31.78
C ILE A 699 -5.73 11.35 31.55
N LEU A 700 -4.59 12.04 31.55
CA LEU A 700 -3.27 11.42 31.42
C LEU A 700 -2.23 12.24 32.19
N PRO A 701 -1.83 11.80 33.40
CA PRO A 701 -0.67 12.36 34.07
C PRO A 701 0.60 12.05 33.28
N VAL A 702 1.38 13.07 32.96
CA VAL A 702 2.66 12.91 32.25
C VAL A 702 3.62 12.08 33.08
N PHE A 703 3.57 12.21 34.40
CA PHE A 703 4.29 11.35 35.34
C PHE A 703 4.08 9.84 35.08
N PHE A 704 2.82 9.40 34.95
CA PHE A 704 2.50 7.99 34.73
C PHE A 704 2.94 7.51 33.34
N ALA A 705 2.77 8.34 32.30
CA ALA A 705 3.29 8.04 30.97
C ALA A 705 4.83 7.86 30.96
N LEU A 706 5.56 8.71 31.67
CA LEU A 706 7.01 8.62 31.81
C LEU A 706 7.44 7.41 32.67
N SER A 707 6.61 7.01 33.63
CA SER A 707 6.87 5.86 34.51
C SER A 707 7.05 4.56 33.71
N TRP A 708 6.37 4.42 32.57
CA TRP A 708 6.52 3.25 31.69
C TRP A 708 7.96 3.05 31.21
N ALA A 709 8.68 4.12 30.86
CA ALA A 709 10.09 3.99 30.48
C ALA A 709 10.97 3.56 31.66
N VAL A 710 10.69 4.08 32.86
CA VAL A 710 11.41 3.73 34.10
C VAL A 710 11.15 2.27 34.47
N ASN A 711 9.89 1.82 34.38
CA ASN A 711 9.46 0.45 34.65
C ASN A 711 10.02 -0.54 33.62
N SER A 712 9.94 -0.23 32.32
CA SER A 712 10.51 -1.08 31.26
C SER A 712 12.02 -1.26 31.43
N MET A 713 12.75 -0.18 31.75
CA MET A 713 14.19 -0.26 32.00
C MET A 713 14.52 -1.13 33.22
N ALA A 714 13.72 -1.09 34.28
CA ALA A 714 13.92 -1.97 35.43
C ALA A 714 13.60 -3.44 35.13
N VAL A 715 12.56 -3.73 34.34
CA VAL A 715 12.29 -5.10 33.85
C VAL A 715 13.50 -5.66 33.11
N HIS A 716 14.08 -4.86 32.21
CA HIS A 716 15.27 -5.26 31.47
C HIS A 716 16.50 -5.38 32.37
N GLY A 717 16.67 -4.45 33.32
CA GLY A 717 17.75 -4.51 34.31
C GLY A 717 17.69 -5.74 35.21
N LEU A 718 16.50 -6.12 35.67
CA LEU A 718 16.32 -7.31 36.49
C LEU A 718 16.57 -8.59 35.68
N ALA A 719 16.11 -8.64 34.42
CA ALA A 719 16.39 -9.76 33.52
C ALA A 719 17.90 -9.92 33.29
N TYR A 720 18.59 -8.79 33.09
CA TYR A 720 20.03 -8.76 32.88
C TYR A 720 20.82 -9.24 34.11
N ILE A 721 20.37 -8.91 35.33
CA ILE A 721 20.95 -9.44 36.58
C ILE A 721 20.81 -10.97 36.65
N LEU A 722 19.71 -11.51 36.13
CA LEU A 722 19.49 -12.97 36.01
C LEU A 722 20.19 -13.58 34.78
N HIS A 723 21.17 -12.89 34.21
CA HIS A 723 21.96 -13.33 33.04
C HIS A 723 21.15 -13.52 31.76
N ILE A 724 20.02 -12.83 31.62
CA ILE A 724 19.21 -12.82 30.40
C ILE A 724 19.17 -11.42 29.83
N ASP A 725 19.92 -11.22 28.74
CA ASP A 725 19.97 -9.94 28.06
C ASP A 725 18.79 -9.79 27.09
N LEU A 726 17.79 -9.01 27.51
CA LEU A 726 16.66 -8.66 26.66
C LEU A 726 17.00 -7.58 25.62
N GLY A 727 18.10 -6.84 25.76
CA GLY A 727 18.54 -5.85 24.77
C GLY A 727 19.35 -6.43 23.62
N ASP A 728 19.97 -7.58 23.85
CA ASP A 728 20.69 -8.30 22.81
C ASP A 728 19.74 -9.09 21.90
N ARG A 729 19.44 -8.50 20.73
CA ARG A 729 18.59 -9.10 19.72
C ARG A 729 19.17 -10.40 19.15
N GLU A 730 20.49 -10.52 19.03
CA GLU A 730 21.13 -11.73 18.50
C GLU A 730 21.08 -12.86 19.53
N ALA A 731 21.31 -12.55 20.82
CA ALA A 731 21.17 -13.53 21.88
C ALA A 731 19.72 -14.04 22.04
N ARG A 732 18.73 -13.16 21.84
CA ARG A 732 17.29 -13.50 21.91
C ARG A 732 16.80 -14.34 20.74
N HIS A 733 17.35 -14.14 19.54
CA HIS A 733 16.87 -14.79 18.32
C HIS A 733 17.77 -15.97 17.92
N LEU A 734 17.23 -16.87 17.10
CA LEU A 734 18.04 -17.81 16.33
C LEU A 734 18.26 -17.16 14.97
N LEU A 735 19.18 -16.20 14.89
CA LEU A 735 19.63 -15.73 13.58
C LEU A 735 20.45 -16.85 12.93
N PRO A 736 20.35 -17.07 11.62
CA PRO A 736 21.23 -18.02 10.95
C PRO A 736 22.68 -17.63 11.24
N GLU A 737 23.53 -18.60 11.59
CA GLU A 737 24.98 -18.42 11.50
C GLU A 737 25.26 -17.87 10.10
N ILE A 738 25.76 -16.64 10.03
CA ILE A 738 26.35 -16.14 8.79
C ILE A 738 27.53 -17.07 8.53
N GLN A 739 27.37 -18.02 7.62
CA GLN A 739 28.52 -18.69 7.02
C GLN A 739 29.30 -17.62 6.26
N GLU A 740 30.28 -17.00 6.91
CA GLU A 740 31.41 -16.38 6.24
C GLU A 740 32.15 -17.48 5.46
N LYS A 741 31.65 -17.81 4.27
CA LYS A 741 32.38 -18.57 3.26
C LYS A 741 32.36 -17.80 1.95
N ALA A 742 33.28 -16.85 1.84
CA ALA A 742 34.16 -16.65 0.67
C ALA A 742 34.93 -15.33 0.85
N GLY A 743 36.20 -15.39 1.26
CA GLY A 743 37.02 -14.18 1.31
C GLY A 743 38.30 -14.18 2.15
N ARG A 744 38.79 -15.31 2.67
CA ARG A 744 40.16 -15.39 3.20
C ARG A 744 40.92 -16.52 2.50
N LYS A 745 41.32 -16.27 1.25
CA LYS A 745 42.60 -16.78 0.77
C LYS A 745 43.62 -15.69 1.04
N ALA A 746 44.40 -15.88 2.11
CA ALA A 746 45.64 -15.17 2.29
C ALA A 746 46.52 -15.44 1.06
N VAL A 747 46.78 -14.40 0.26
CA VAL A 747 47.89 -14.39 -0.68
C VAL A 747 49.12 -14.03 0.15
N PRO A 748 50.18 -14.86 0.19
CA PRO A 748 51.43 -14.43 0.78
C PRO A 748 52.01 -13.31 -0.09
N SER A 749 52.30 -12.19 0.53
CA SER A 749 53.00 -11.05 -0.06
C SER A 749 54.36 -11.50 -0.62
N GLN A 750 54.46 -11.71 -1.93
CA GLN A 750 55.74 -11.62 -2.61
C GLN A 750 56.08 -10.15 -2.82
N LYS A 751 57.13 -9.73 -2.12
CA LYS A 751 57.84 -8.46 -2.28
C LYS A 751 58.06 -8.16 -3.76
N ARG A 752 57.54 -7.03 -4.24
CA ARG A 752 58.19 -6.27 -5.31
C ARG A 752 59.10 -5.25 -4.63
N SER A 753 60.40 -5.50 -4.71
CA SER A 753 61.43 -4.48 -4.54
C SER A 753 61.39 -3.51 -5.72
N ASP A 754 61.75 -2.29 -5.39
CA ASP A 754 61.73 -1.04 -6.16
C ASP A 754 62.50 -1.00 -7.50
N PRO A 755 62.31 0.08 -8.30
CA PRO A 755 62.79 0.23 -9.66
C PRO A 755 64.22 0.83 -9.76
N HIS A 756 64.82 0.73 -10.96
CA HIS A 756 66.03 1.38 -11.49
C HIS A 756 67.31 0.52 -11.67
N SER A 757 68.05 0.91 -12.74
CA SER A 757 69.25 0.32 -13.37
C SER A 757 68.97 -0.96 -14.18
N GLY A 758 69.29 -1.10 -15.47
CA GLY A 758 70.28 -0.47 -16.34
C GLY A 758 71.12 -1.60 -16.94
N GLY A 759 71.08 -1.78 -18.27
CA GLY A 759 71.81 -2.83 -19.00
C GLY A 759 70.98 -3.50 -20.07
#